data_AF-A0A1F5Z3C1-F1
#
_entry.id   AF-A0A1F5Z3C1-F1
#
_cell.length_a   1.000
_cell.length_b   1.000
_cell.length_c   1.000
_cell.angle_alpha   90.00
_cell.angle_beta   90.00
_cell.angle_gamma   90.00
#
_symmetry.space_group_name_H-M   'P 1'
#
loop_
_entity.id
_entity.type
_entity.pdbx_description
1 polymer ?
#
loop_
_entity_poly.entity_id
_entity_poly.type
_entity_poly.pdbx_seq_one_letter_code
_entity_poly.pdbx_strand_id
1 'polypeptide(L)'
;MSVVTLLLALAFPQPRLQCADSVVKMWEEDVVIPTYPIGDPDPDPMFFSGRTYQGAQGAVYPYPLMEKISSVSENRTHRLVYLENEYIKLGLFPGGAGGGRIFSAVDKTNGYEIFYHQHVIKPGLIGVLGAWISGGVEWNVPHHHRTSTYMPVDYTLKENPDGSKTVWMGEIETRHRMKWMVGATLKPGSSVIQVECRLANRTPLVQSFLYWANVAVHVDSSYQVLFPPQQEWVTGHGKHAFSTYPLASGPRVVTTDGYSKGIDLSWWKAHPSPISLFAIHSREDFFGGYDHGQHAGVAHIANHHSVPGKKMWNWGPGETARMWDHVLTDKDGPYIELMVGAYQDNQPDYSWLQPYEVKSFKFNWFPLREIGGMKNANLNAAVNLEVTANNRARFGFNTTAEYRGAGVRLTAGEKVLFEQVLDISPARPFVKEVALPDGVSEMDVKAALFDARGEELVSYRKQPPRGEPAPEPVTPPRPPEEIKTVEELYLTGLRLEQFHSAALAAEPYYEAALKMDPGNCQVNTALGLLYLRNLKFAEAADKFHRALRRATASHTRPRDGEAQYYLGVACKYLGLTDQAYDSFYAATWSEAWSAAAYYELAEISTSRGDYVTALEELGRSLSFNANSPKSANLKAALLRKLGDLTQSAKTAGEVLERDPLDHWAAYELYLAAKGNGSAAAAADRLAGFEKIMHGTIQNYLELALDYGSCGLYQEGTEILDRLTILPEPAPSPVTLSGHSLTDGSRAMAYYYLGWFAGKMGDKAKAEGFYSQAGRMPTDLVFPFRAEARLALESALTLNPQDARACYYLGELLFDSQPEKALTFWEKSRELDGSLALVHRNLALAYSLVRKDIPAATASLEKAIQYNSSDPRFFLELDHLYELGSATADKRLALLEQHQAVVSWDDNVLMRQTGLYNQVGNYDKALELLDNHHFHIWEGRGEIH
;
A
#
# COMPACT_ATOMS: atom_id res chain seq x y z
N MET A 1 -15.23 66.28 37.42
CA MET A 1 -15.69 64.90 37.64
C MET A 1 -15.18 64.06 36.50
N SER A 2 -14.16 63.25 36.76
CA SER A 2 -13.59 62.28 35.82
C SER A 2 -13.55 60.94 36.55
N VAL A 3 -14.09 59.89 35.95
CA VAL A 3 -13.93 58.50 36.42
C VAL A 3 -13.55 57.66 35.21
N VAL A 4 -12.41 57.01 35.33
CA VAL A 4 -11.82 56.02 34.43
C VAL A 4 -12.28 54.64 34.90
N THR A 5 -12.73 53.80 33.98
CA THR A 5 -13.16 52.42 34.25
C THR A 5 -12.04 51.44 33.90
N LEU A 6 -11.69 50.61 34.89
CA LEU A 6 -10.76 49.48 34.86
C LEU A 6 -11.50 48.22 34.37
N LEU A 7 -10.87 47.38 33.55
CA LEU A 7 -11.31 45.99 33.34
C LEU A 7 -10.07 45.06 33.30
N LEU A 8 -10.02 44.16 34.29
CA LEU A 8 -8.95 43.20 34.54
C LEU A 8 -9.01 42.02 33.55
N ALA A 9 -7.86 41.65 32.99
CA ALA A 9 -7.58 40.32 32.46
C ALA A 9 -6.71 39.57 33.48
N LEU A 10 -7.26 38.52 34.11
CA LEU A 10 -6.52 37.58 34.95
C LEU A 10 -6.17 36.36 34.09
N ALA A 11 -4.96 36.34 33.54
CA ALA A 11 -4.33 35.13 33.00
C ALA A 11 -3.56 34.45 34.15
N PHE A 12 -3.99 33.26 34.54
CA PHE A 12 -3.20 32.41 35.44
C PHE A 12 -2.04 31.78 34.64
N PRO A 13 -0.78 31.92 35.07
CA PRO A 13 0.31 31.14 34.50
C PRO A 13 0.21 29.70 35.03
N GLN A 14 0.03 28.73 34.14
CA GLN A 14 0.27 27.33 34.49
C GLN A 14 1.76 27.15 34.81
N PRO A 15 2.13 26.53 35.95
CA PRO A 15 3.51 26.17 36.20
C PRO A 15 3.89 25.03 35.25
N ARG A 16 4.66 25.34 34.20
CA ARG A 16 5.47 24.34 33.48
C ARG A 16 6.51 23.80 34.45
N LEU A 17 6.20 22.68 35.10
CA LEU A 17 7.19 21.88 35.79
C LEU A 17 8.09 21.25 34.74
N GLN A 18 9.30 21.83 34.66
CA GLN A 18 10.41 21.40 33.84
C GLN A 18 10.84 20.01 34.32
N CYS A 19 10.48 18.97 33.57
CA CYS A 19 11.11 17.66 33.70
C CYS A 19 12.56 17.82 33.21
N ALA A 20 13.53 17.40 34.03
CA ALA A 20 14.94 17.47 33.67
C ALA A 20 15.21 16.64 32.40
N ASP A 21 15.76 17.29 31.36
CA ASP A 21 16.52 16.77 30.22
C ASP A 21 16.01 15.51 29.45
N SER A 22 14.69 15.30 29.31
CA SER A 22 14.19 14.37 28.27
C SER A 22 14.25 15.07 26.91
N VAL A 23 15.06 14.51 25.99
CA VAL A 23 15.23 15.00 24.62
C VAL A 23 15.06 13.81 23.68
N VAL A 24 14.26 13.98 22.62
CA VAL A 24 14.22 13.00 21.53
C VAL A 24 15.45 13.21 20.66
N LYS A 25 16.18 12.14 20.34
CA LYS A 25 17.28 12.11 19.38
C LYS A 25 16.77 11.55 18.06
N MET A 26 17.32 12.05 16.95
CA MET A 26 17.06 11.56 15.61
C MET A 26 18.36 11.61 14.81
N TRP A 27 18.77 10.51 14.21
CA TRP A 27 19.99 10.42 13.41
C TRP A 27 19.91 9.31 12.36
N GLU A 28 20.84 9.33 11.43
CA GLU A 28 20.99 8.32 10.40
C GLU A 28 22.30 7.55 10.65
N GLU A 29 22.29 6.24 10.44
CA GLU A 29 23.43 5.37 10.72
C GLU A 29 23.56 4.26 9.69
N ASP A 30 24.79 4.00 9.24
CA ASP A 30 25.12 2.84 8.41
C ASP A 30 25.30 1.62 9.31
N VAL A 31 24.46 0.60 9.09
CA VAL A 31 24.47 -0.66 9.85
C VAL A 31 24.81 -1.80 8.90
N VAL A 32 25.76 -2.63 9.29
CA VAL A 32 26.08 -3.85 8.53
C VAL A 32 25.15 -4.97 8.99
N ILE A 33 24.32 -5.47 8.07
CA ILE A 33 23.40 -6.57 8.34
C ILE A 33 23.70 -7.70 7.34
N PRO A 34 23.92 -8.94 7.79
CA PRO A 34 23.93 -10.11 6.91
C PRO A 34 22.69 -10.09 6.02
N THR A 35 22.87 -10.21 4.71
CA THR A 35 21.81 -10.05 3.73
C THR A 35 21.93 -11.12 2.67
N TYR A 36 20.84 -11.82 2.40
CA TYR A 36 20.72 -12.69 1.22
C TYR A 36 20.26 -11.80 0.06
N PRO A 37 21.14 -11.51 -0.90
CA PRO A 37 20.81 -10.59 -1.97
C PRO A 37 19.77 -11.20 -2.91
N ILE A 38 18.98 -10.33 -3.54
CA ILE A 38 18.14 -10.75 -4.66
C ILE A 38 18.90 -10.50 -5.96
N GLY A 39 18.61 -11.31 -6.97
CA GLY A 39 19.14 -11.15 -8.32
C GLY A 39 18.48 -9.97 -9.05
N ASP A 40 18.90 -9.76 -10.29
CA ASP A 40 18.29 -8.75 -11.14
C ASP A 40 16.82 -9.06 -11.41
N PRO A 41 15.95 -8.04 -11.33
CA PRO A 41 14.55 -8.23 -11.61
C PRO A 41 14.33 -8.56 -13.08
N ASP A 42 13.18 -9.16 -13.34
CA ASP A 42 12.81 -9.59 -14.67
C ASP A 42 12.64 -8.38 -15.61
N PRO A 43 13.37 -8.33 -16.74
CA PRO A 43 13.26 -7.23 -17.69
C PRO A 43 11.94 -7.25 -18.46
N ASP A 44 11.21 -8.38 -18.42
CA ASP A 44 10.01 -8.61 -19.21
C ASP A 44 8.74 -8.17 -18.48
N PRO A 45 7.74 -7.69 -19.22
CA PRO A 45 6.45 -7.31 -18.68
C PRO A 45 5.64 -8.54 -18.21
N MET A 46 5.11 -8.49 -17.00
CA MET A 46 4.28 -9.55 -16.41
C MET A 46 2.80 -9.16 -16.37
N PHE A 47 2.09 -9.50 -17.45
CA PHE A 47 0.66 -9.28 -17.61
C PHE A 47 -0.20 -10.14 -16.68
N PHE A 48 -1.40 -9.66 -16.37
CA PHE A 48 -2.29 -10.38 -15.46
C PHE A 48 -2.91 -11.61 -16.14
N SER A 49 -2.59 -12.80 -15.62
CA SER A 49 -3.03 -14.09 -16.15
C SER A 49 -3.95 -14.87 -15.20
N GLY A 50 -4.62 -14.19 -14.25
CA GLY A 50 -5.54 -14.82 -13.29
C GLY A 50 -4.90 -15.22 -11.96
N ARG A 51 -3.66 -14.80 -11.68
CA ARG A 51 -2.98 -15.07 -10.41
C ARG A 51 -3.76 -14.45 -9.24
N THR A 52 -4.27 -15.30 -8.35
CA THR A 52 -4.84 -14.85 -7.07
C THR A 52 -3.72 -14.64 -6.05
N TYR A 53 -3.77 -13.52 -5.33
CA TYR A 53 -2.86 -13.17 -4.25
C TYR A 53 -3.67 -12.65 -3.06
N GLN A 54 -3.63 -13.37 -1.95
CA GLN A 54 -4.32 -12.99 -0.70
C GLN A 54 -5.82 -12.64 -0.91
N GLY A 55 -6.48 -13.39 -1.81
CA GLY A 55 -7.91 -13.23 -2.14
C GLY A 55 -8.25 -12.17 -3.19
N ALA A 56 -7.26 -11.48 -3.76
CA ALA A 56 -7.42 -10.46 -4.80
C ALA A 56 -6.47 -10.71 -5.99
N GLN A 57 -6.47 -9.81 -6.99
CA GLN A 57 -5.57 -9.88 -8.15
C GLN A 57 -4.10 -9.66 -7.78
N GLY A 58 -3.26 -10.65 -8.03
CA GLY A 58 -1.79 -10.57 -7.90
C GLY A 58 -1.11 -9.97 -9.13
N ALA A 59 -1.61 -8.83 -9.62
CA ALA A 59 -1.07 -8.16 -10.80
C ALA A 59 0.31 -7.54 -10.52
N VAL A 60 1.29 -7.86 -11.36
CA VAL A 60 2.69 -7.42 -11.25
C VAL A 60 2.92 -6.15 -12.08
N TYR A 61 2.44 -6.12 -13.33
CA TYR A 61 2.54 -4.95 -14.20
C TYR A 61 1.98 -3.68 -13.52
N PRO A 62 2.69 -2.53 -13.57
CA PRO A 62 3.88 -2.22 -14.37
C PRO A 62 5.18 -2.28 -13.55
N TYR A 63 5.26 -3.11 -12.52
CA TYR A 63 6.53 -3.40 -11.86
C TYR A 63 7.21 -4.60 -12.52
N PRO A 64 8.55 -4.68 -12.47
CA PRO A 64 9.25 -5.91 -12.82
C PRO A 64 9.10 -6.96 -11.72
N LEU A 65 9.20 -8.24 -12.08
CA LEU A 65 9.16 -9.34 -11.12
C LEU A 65 10.52 -9.50 -10.42
N MET A 66 10.52 -9.79 -9.12
CA MET A 66 11.69 -9.89 -8.24
C MET A 66 11.74 -11.26 -7.55
N GLU A 67 11.92 -12.33 -8.31
CA GLU A 67 11.85 -13.71 -7.81
C GLU A 67 13.20 -14.45 -7.67
N LYS A 68 14.30 -13.83 -8.10
CA LYS A 68 15.63 -14.42 -7.97
C LYS A 68 16.20 -14.12 -6.59
N ILE A 69 16.39 -15.14 -5.76
CA ILE A 69 16.93 -14.99 -4.39
C ILE A 69 18.23 -15.81 -4.28
N SER A 70 19.27 -15.20 -3.71
CA SER A 70 20.51 -15.91 -3.41
C SER A 70 20.34 -16.79 -2.17
N SER A 71 20.91 -17.99 -2.21
CA SER A 71 21.05 -18.87 -1.04
C SER A 71 22.29 -18.58 -0.19
N VAL A 72 23.09 -17.59 -0.58
CA VAL A 72 24.31 -17.18 0.12
C VAL A 72 24.14 -15.80 0.72
N SER A 73 24.37 -15.68 2.03
CA SER A 73 24.38 -14.42 2.74
C SER A 73 25.71 -13.67 2.55
N GLU A 74 25.65 -12.35 2.45
CA GLU A 74 26.80 -11.46 2.50
C GLU A 74 26.54 -10.26 3.42
N ASN A 75 27.59 -9.68 3.98
CA ASN A 75 27.46 -8.48 4.79
C ASN A 75 27.19 -7.27 3.90
N ARG A 76 26.01 -6.65 4.04
CA ARG A 76 25.66 -5.41 3.34
C ARG A 76 25.47 -4.27 4.33
N THR A 77 25.94 -3.10 3.94
CA THR A 77 25.71 -1.86 4.67
C THR A 77 24.37 -1.27 4.28
N HIS A 78 23.51 -1.02 5.26
CA HIS A 78 22.20 -0.43 5.10
C HIS A 78 22.09 0.85 5.92
N ARG A 79 21.44 1.87 5.37
CA ARG A 79 21.19 3.13 6.05
C ARG A 79 19.88 3.06 6.83
N LEU A 80 19.96 3.13 8.16
CA LEU A 80 18.80 3.19 9.05
C LEU A 80 18.64 4.62 9.60
N VAL A 81 17.40 4.97 9.95
CA VAL A 81 17.06 6.20 10.66
C VAL A 81 16.57 5.83 12.05
N TYR A 82 17.15 6.44 13.08
CA TYR A 82 16.77 6.15 14.47
C TYR A 82 15.98 7.31 15.09
N LEU A 83 14.99 6.96 15.91
CA LEU A 83 14.35 7.84 16.88
C LEU A 83 14.57 7.27 18.28
N GLU A 84 15.00 8.10 19.23
CA GLU A 84 15.26 7.63 20.60
C GLU A 84 14.86 8.67 21.63
N ASN A 85 14.16 8.25 22.70
CA ASN A 85 13.97 9.05 23.91
C ASN A 85 14.39 8.23 25.16
N GLU A 86 13.98 8.63 26.35
CA GLU A 86 14.32 7.93 27.59
C GLU A 86 13.70 6.52 27.71
N TYR A 87 12.61 6.24 26.98
CA TYR A 87 11.86 4.98 27.08
C TYR A 87 12.01 4.09 25.84
N ILE A 88 12.05 4.66 24.65
CA ILE A 88 11.97 3.91 23.38
C ILE A 88 13.16 4.22 22.49
N LYS A 89 13.66 3.19 21.80
CA LYS A 89 14.53 3.32 20.62
C LYS A 89 13.85 2.65 19.42
N LEU A 90 13.62 3.41 18.35
CA LEU A 90 13.07 2.92 17.08
C LEU A 90 14.14 2.95 16.00
N GLY A 91 14.28 1.85 15.24
CA GLY A 91 15.00 1.82 13.98
C GLY A 91 14.03 1.79 12.82
N LEU A 92 14.13 2.74 11.89
CA LEU A 92 13.36 2.79 10.65
C LEU A 92 14.26 2.50 9.46
N PHE A 93 13.72 1.78 8.47
CA PHE A 93 14.50 1.27 7.35
C PHE A 93 13.88 1.70 6.01
N PRO A 94 14.13 2.96 5.57
CA PRO A 94 13.59 3.49 4.32
C PRO A 94 14.26 2.93 3.06
N GLY A 95 15.46 2.34 3.19
CA GLY A 95 16.24 1.78 2.08
C GLY A 95 15.63 0.52 1.43
N GLY A 96 16.28 0.04 0.36
CA GLY A 96 15.75 -0.95 -0.58
C GLY A 96 15.09 -2.18 0.04
N ALA A 97 15.86 -2.98 0.80
CA ALA A 97 15.34 -4.17 1.45
C ALA A 97 14.35 -3.86 2.60
N GLY A 98 14.39 -2.64 3.14
CA GLY A 98 13.61 -2.23 4.30
C GLY A 98 12.19 -1.78 3.99
N GLY A 99 11.91 -1.35 2.75
CA GLY A 99 10.55 -1.06 2.32
C GLY A 99 9.82 0.04 3.11
N GLY A 100 10.55 0.91 3.82
CA GLY A 100 9.95 1.91 4.70
C GLY A 100 9.47 1.37 6.04
N ARG A 101 9.88 0.18 6.47
CA ARG A 101 9.43 -0.43 7.74
C ARG A 101 9.91 0.35 8.96
N ILE A 102 9.15 0.26 10.06
CA ILE A 102 9.78 0.31 11.38
C ILE A 102 10.45 -1.04 11.56
N PHE A 103 11.77 -1.07 11.52
CA PHE A 103 12.56 -2.31 11.50
C PHE A 103 12.79 -2.88 12.90
N SER A 104 12.90 -2.02 13.91
CA SER A 104 13.04 -2.43 15.32
C SER A 104 12.41 -1.41 16.27
N ALA A 105 11.98 -1.88 17.44
CA ALA A 105 11.46 -1.03 18.51
C ALA A 105 11.76 -1.65 19.87
N VAL A 106 12.63 -0.99 20.64
CA VAL A 106 13.10 -1.46 21.95
C VAL A 106 12.49 -0.64 23.07
N ASP A 107 11.93 -1.29 24.08
CA ASP A 107 11.69 -0.68 25.39
C ASP A 107 13.01 -0.63 26.15
N LYS A 108 13.59 0.56 26.26
CA LYS A 108 14.89 0.78 26.91
C LYS A 108 14.85 0.57 28.43
N THR A 109 13.66 0.49 29.02
CA THR A 109 13.51 0.37 30.48
C THR A 109 13.77 -1.05 30.98
N ASN A 110 13.65 -2.05 30.10
CA ASN A 110 13.96 -3.46 30.41
C ASN A 110 14.71 -4.19 29.26
N GLY A 111 14.95 -3.54 28.12
CA GLY A 111 15.63 -4.12 26.95
C GLY A 111 14.76 -5.02 26.08
N TYR A 112 13.43 -5.02 26.28
CA TYR A 112 12.52 -5.87 25.52
C TYR A 112 12.31 -5.33 24.09
N GLU A 113 12.43 -6.20 23.09
CA GLU A 113 12.08 -5.91 21.70
C GLU A 113 10.55 -5.96 21.54
N ILE A 114 9.95 -4.79 21.49
CA ILE A 114 8.49 -4.60 21.37
C ILE A 114 8.02 -5.12 20.01
N PHE A 115 8.82 -4.90 18.97
CA PHE A 115 8.61 -5.43 17.62
C PHE A 115 9.72 -6.42 17.28
N TYR A 116 9.38 -7.43 16.47
CA TYR A 116 10.33 -8.44 16.01
C TYR A 116 11.47 -7.79 15.22
N HIS A 117 12.70 -7.98 15.69
CA HIS A 117 13.89 -7.41 15.08
C HIS A 117 14.64 -8.51 14.32
N GLN A 118 14.74 -8.34 13.00
CA GLN A 118 15.55 -9.22 12.17
C GLN A 118 17.03 -8.86 12.28
N HIS A 119 17.89 -9.83 12.61
CA HIS A 119 19.34 -9.64 12.58
C HIS A 119 19.96 -10.07 11.24
N VAL A 120 19.13 -10.52 10.30
CA VAL A 120 19.50 -10.90 8.93
C VAL A 120 18.40 -10.44 7.97
N ILE A 121 18.78 -9.89 6.81
CA ILE A 121 17.84 -9.60 5.73
C ILE A 121 17.77 -10.84 4.84
N LYS A 122 16.75 -11.67 5.06
CA LYS A 122 16.55 -12.92 4.31
C LYS A 122 15.19 -12.90 3.62
N PRO A 123 15.14 -12.50 2.34
CA PRO A 123 13.87 -12.42 1.63
C PRO A 123 13.34 -13.81 1.30
N GLY A 124 12.02 -13.97 1.37
CA GLY A 124 11.27 -15.09 0.83
C GLY A 124 10.34 -14.64 -0.30
N LEU A 125 9.84 -15.60 -1.09
CA LEU A 125 8.87 -15.34 -2.17
C LEU A 125 7.45 -15.19 -1.61
N ILE A 126 7.21 -14.10 -0.88
CA ILE A 126 5.92 -13.79 -0.25
C ILE A 126 5.25 -12.56 -0.89
N GLY A 127 5.99 -11.50 -1.19
CA GLY A 127 5.44 -10.23 -1.70
C GLY A 127 4.85 -10.34 -3.10
N VAL A 128 4.00 -9.41 -3.55
CA VAL A 128 3.39 -9.49 -4.91
C VAL A 128 4.44 -9.67 -6.02
N LEU A 129 5.56 -8.96 -5.89
CA LEU A 129 6.70 -9.03 -6.83
C LEU A 129 7.66 -10.20 -6.56
N GLY A 130 7.53 -10.91 -5.45
CA GLY A 130 8.45 -11.98 -5.04
C GLY A 130 9.08 -11.65 -3.70
N ALA A 131 10.26 -11.01 -3.73
CA ALA A 131 11.03 -10.68 -2.55
C ALA A 131 10.22 -9.94 -1.47
N TRP A 132 10.28 -10.45 -0.24
CA TRP A 132 9.69 -9.88 0.96
C TRP A 132 10.44 -10.38 2.20
N ILE A 133 10.55 -9.55 3.24
CA ILE A 133 11.20 -9.92 4.52
C ILE A 133 10.20 -9.89 5.67
N SER A 134 10.43 -10.73 6.68
CA SER A 134 9.63 -10.71 7.90
C SER A 134 10.10 -9.64 8.89
N GLY A 135 9.35 -9.46 9.98
CA GLY A 135 9.73 -8.58 11.07
C GLY A 135 9.34 -7.11 10.92
N GLY A 136 9.49 -6.40 12.04
CA GLY A 136 9.18 -4.98 12.15
C GLY A 136 7.69 -4.65 11.95
N VAL A 137 7.44 -3.50 11.32
CA VAL A 137 6.11 -3.03 10.91
C VAL A 137 6.08 -2.82 9.40
N GLU A 138 5.34 -3.68 8.69
CA GLU A 138 5.08 -3.54 7.25
C GLU A 138 3.81 -2.73 6.97
N TRP A 139 3.84 -1.90 5.92
CA TRP A 139 2.68 -1.17 5.43
C TRP A 139 2.05 -1.88 4.24
N ASN A 140 0.78 -2.28 4.39
CA ASN A 140 0.00 -2.98 3.36
C ASN A 140 -0.98 -1.99 2.76
N VAL A 141 -0.54 -1.29 1.72
CA VAL A 141 -1.29 -0.21 1.07
C VAL A 141 -0.84 -0.01 -0.37
N PRO A 142 -1.74 0.25 -1.34
CA PRO A 142 -3.20 0.13 -1.24
C PRO A 142 -3.70 -1.32 -1.32
N HIS A 143 -2.78 -2.29 -1.25
CA HIS A 143 -3.04 -3.71 -1.41
C HIS A 143 -2.32 -4.51 -0.30
N HIS A 144 -2.75 -5.76 -0.06
CA HIS A 144 -2.04 -6.65 0.86
C HIS A 144 -0.61 -6.90 0.34
N HIS A 145 0.37 -6.88 1.24
CA HIS A 145 1.80 -6.76 0.96
C HIS A 145 2.06 -5.77 -0.17
N ARG A 146 2.11 -4.48 0.19
CA ARG A 146 2.34 -3.36 -0.76
C ARG A 146 3.25 -3.82 -1.89
N THR A 147 2.86 -3.57 -3.14
CA THR A 147 3.54 -4.13 -4.32
C THR A 147 5.07 -3.94 -4.24
N SER A 148 5.50 -2.75 -3.85
CA SER A 148 6.89 -2.31 -3.68
C SER A 148 7.48 -2.58 -2.28
N THR A 149 6.94 -3.51 -1.50
CA THR A 149 7.34 -3.81 -0.09
C THR A 149 8.85 -4.05 0.11
N TYR A 150 9.57 -4.47 -0.93
CA TYR A 150 11.03 -4.65 -0.95
C TYR A 150 11.75 -3.63 -1.86
N MET A 151 11.20 -2.42 -1.98
CA MET A 151 11.77 -1.29 -2.71
C MET A 151 11.97 -0.09 -1.79
N PRO A 152 12.95 0.79 -2.07
CA PRO A 152 13.18 1.98 -1.26
C PRO A 152 11.98 2.93 -1.33
N VAL A 153 11.78 3.70 -0.26
CA VAL A 153 10.74 4.74 -0.18
C VAL A 153 11.36 6.12 0.01
N ASP A 154 10.64 7.17 -0.35
CA ASP A 154 11.02 8.54 -0.06
C ASP A 154 10.92 8.78 1.46
N TYR A 155 11.85 9.53 2.05
CA TYR A 155 11.77 9.86 3.47
C TYR A 155 12.34 11.24 3.82
N THR A 156 11.87 11.79 4.94
CA THR A 156 12.36 13.06 5.47
C THR A 156 12.24 13.14 6.99
N LEU A 157 13.09 13.96 7.59
CA LEU A 157 13.27 14.09 9.02
C LEU A 157 12.68 15.42 9.49
N LYS A 158 11.82 15.40 10.51
CA LYS A 158 11.15 16.59 11.03
C LYS A 158 11.34 16.74 12.53
N GLU A 159 11.75 17.93 12.94
CA GLU A 159 11.75 18.36 14.34
C GLU A 159 10.54 19.24 14.61
N ASN A 160 9.82 19.00 15.70
CA ASN A 160 8.60 19.71 16.02
C ASN A 160 8.81 20.73 17.17
N PRO A 161 8.01 21.80 17.24
CA PRO A 161 8.15 22.83 18.28
C PRO A 161 8.00 22.35 19.73
N ASP A 162 7.34 21.21 19.95
CA ASP A 162 7.14 20.59 21.26
C ASP A 162 8.30 19.68 21.69
N GLY A 163 9.38 19.63 20.91
CA GLY A 163 10.54 18.78 21.16
C GLY A 163 10.38 17.34 20.66
N SER A 164 9.22 16.98 20.12
CA SER A 164 9.04 15.70 19.43
C SER A 164 9.76 15.68 18.09
N LYS A 165 10.11 14.48 17.62
CA LYS A 165 10.72 14.29 16.30
C LYS A 165 9.95 13.23 15.53
N THR A 166 9.82 13.45 14.23
CA THR A 166 9.04 12.60 13.32
C THR A 166 9.90 12.19 12.12
N VAL A 167 9.87 10.91 11.79
CA VAL A 167 10.39 10.39 10.52
C VAL A 167 9.21 10.10 9.61
N TRP A 168 9.15 10.79 8.48
CA TRP A 168 8.14 10.58 7.44
C TRP A 168 8.71 9.70 6.34
N MET A 169 7.93 8.71 5.91
CA MET A 169 8.25 7.80 4.80
C MET A 169 7.03 7.67 3.88
N GLY A 170 7.23 7.49 2.59
CA GLY A 170 6.13 7.30 1.65
C GLY A 170 6.58 7.14 0.22
N GLU A 171 5.63 6.89 -0.66
CA GLU A 171 5.87 6.80 -2.10
C GLU A 171 4.57 7.06 -2.88
N ILE A 172 4.71 7.13 -4.20
CA ILE A 172 3.60 7.04 -5.14
C ILE A 172 3.57 5.60 -5.68
N GLU A 173 2.57 4.82 -5.29
CA GLU A 173 2.39 3.45 -5.78
C GLU A 173 1.96 3.49 -7.25
N THR A 174 2.68 2.73 -8.08
CA THR A 174 2.64 2.89 -9.54
C THR A 174 1.37 2.30 -10.15
N ARG A 175 0.88 1.14 -9.68
CA ARG A 175 -0.29 0.47 -10.28
C ARG A 175 -1.56 1.32 -10.17
N HIS A 176 -1.78 1.95 -9.02
CA HIS A 176 -3.00 2.74 -8.76
C HIS A 176 -2.77 4.24 -8.85
N ARG A 177 -1.51 4.68 -9.02
CA ARG A 177 -1.09 6.09 -8.96
C ARG A 177 -1.55 6.79 -7.68
N MET A 178 -1.69 6.02 -6.60
CA MET A 178 -2.05 6.53 -5.29
C MET A 178 -0.79 6.87 -4.50
N LYS A 179 -0.87 7.89 -3.65
CA LYS A 179 0.20 8.21 -2.71
C LYS A 179 -0.17 7.74 -1.33
N TRP A 180 0.79 7.13 -0.64
CA TRP A 180 0.69 6.85 0.79
C TRP A 180 1.89 7.45 1.52
N MET A 181 1.69 7.74 2.80
CA MET A 181 2.74 8.28 3.66
C MET A 181 2.48 7.88 5.11
N VAL A 182 3.55 7.59 5.83
CA VAL A 182 3.55 7.23 7.24
C VAL A 182 4.57 8.08 8.01
N GLY A 183 4.15 8.64 9.15
CA GLY A 183 4.98 9.42 10.05
C GLY A 183 5.07 8.75 11.42
N ALA A 184 6.26 8.29 11.80
CA ALA A 184 6.52 7.76 13.15
C ALA A 184 7.08 8.87 14.05
N THR A 185 6.47 9.09 15.21
CA THR A 185 6.83 10.19 16.13
C THR A 185 7.10 9.67 17.53
N LEU A 186 8.19 10.15 18.14
CA LEU A 186 8.44 10.06 19.58
C LEU A 186 8.38 11.44 20.21
N LYS A 187 7.88 11.50 21.44
CA LYS A 187 7.78 12.72 22.26
C LYS A 187 8.69 12.62 23.49
N PRO A 188 9.25 13.73 23.99
CA PRO A 188 9.87 13.74 25.31
C PRO A 188 8.86 13.33 26.38
N GLY A 189 9.28 12.59 27.41
CA GLY A 189 8.42 12.25 28.55
C GLY A 189 7.44 11.09 28.30
N SER A 190 7.45 10.43 27.14
CA SER A 190 6.43 9.44 26.78
C SER A 190 6.98 8.18 26.11
N SER A 191 6.43 7.01 26.46
CA SER A 191 6.74 5.73 25.81
C SER A 191 5.89 5.42 24.57
N VAL A 192 5.06 6.37 24.12
CA VAL A 192 4.16 6.16 22.98
C VAL A 192 4.91 6.33 21.66
N ILE A 193 4.80 5.32 20.82
CA ILE A 193 5.13 5.36 19.40
C ILE A 193 3.86 5.78 18.67
N GLN A 194 3.78 7.04 18.24
CA GLN A 194 2.64 7.53 17.45
C GLN A 194 2.93 7.33 15.97
N VAL A 195 2.00 6.71 15.25
CA VAL A 195 2.04 6.54 13.80
C VAL A 195 0.88 7.32 13.18
N GLU A 196 1.20 8.20 12.22
CA GLU A 196 0.23 8.92 11.41
C GLU A 196 0.31 8.47 9.96
N CYS A 197 -0.83 8.12 9.37
CA CYS A 197 -0.90 7.62 8.00
C CYS A 197 -1.78 8.53 7.14
N ARG A 198 -1.39 8.72 5.88
CA ARG A 198 -2.14 9.51 4.91
C ARG A 198 -2.18 8.81 3.57
N LEU A 199 -3.38 8.68 3.02
CA LEU A 199 -3.65 8.04 1.73
C LEU A 199 -4.30 9.08 0.83
N ALA A 200 -3.72 9.30 -0.35
CA ALA A 200 -4.20 10.28 -1.33
C ALA A 200 -4.46 9.61 -2.68
N ASN A 201 -5.69 9.75 -3.17
CA ASN A 201 -5.98 9.44 -4.56
C ASN A 201 -5.53 10.63 -5.42
N ARG A 202 -4.57 10.43 -6.31
CA ARG A 202 -4.04 11.50 -7.18
C ARG A 202 -4.71 11.54 -8.56
N THR A 203 -5.66 10.65 -8.80
CA THR A 203 -6.23 10.37 -10.12
C THR A 203 -7.64 10.94 -10.25
N PRO A 204 -8.12 11.19 -11.49
CA PRO A 204 -9.50 11.60 -11.74
C PRO A 204 -10.52 10.46 -11.57
N LEU A 205 -10.08 9.26 -11.18
CA LEU A 205 -10.95 8.09 -11.03
C LEU A 205 -11.04 7.72 -9.56
N VAL A 206 -12.22 7.30 -9.11
CA VAL A 206 -12.35 6.66 -7.78
C VAL A 206 -11.43 5.43 -7.72
N GLN A 207 -10.75 5.25 -6.58
CA GLN A 207 -9.87 4.11 -6.33
C GLN A 207 -10.35 3.33 -5.11
N SER A 208 -10.28 2.00 -5.17
CA SER A 208 -10.38 1.14 -3.99
C SER A 208 -9.01 1.02 -3.33
N PHE A 209 -9.00 0.90 -2.01
CA PHE A 209 -7.77 0.70 -1.24
C PHE A 209 -8.01 -0.21 -0.04
N LEU A 210 -6.98 -0.96 0.31
CA LEU A 210 -6.85 -1.69 1.57
C LEU A 210 -5.71 -1.06 2.36
N TYR A 211 -5.89 -0.92 3.67
CA TYR A 211 -4.82 -0.50 4.56
C TYR A 211 -4.70 -1.44 5.76
N TRP A 212 -3.54 -2.06 5.91
CA TRP A 212 -3.14 -2.72 7.16
C TRP A 212 -1.68 -2.40 7.53
N ALA A 213 -1.39 -2.29 8.82
CA ALA A 213 0.00 -2.34 9.30
C ALA A 213 0.26 -3.69 9.96
N ASN A 214 1.27 -4.42 9.49
CA ASN A 214 1.61 -5.74 10.01
C ASN A 214 2.70 -5.60 11.03
N VAL A 215 2.35 -5.69 12.31
CA VAL A 215 3.30 -5.52 13.42
C VAL A 215 3.76 -6.89 13.89
N ALA A 216 4.98 -7.27 13.53
CA ALA A 216 5.56 -8.53 13.96
C ALA A 216 6.09 -8.42 15.41
N VAL A 217 5.94 -9.49 16.19
CA VAL A 217 6.47 -9.62 17.56
C VAL A 217 7.06 -11.02 17.76
N HIS A 218 8.17 -11.12 18.51
CA HIS A 218 8.74 -12.43 18.88
C HIS A 218 7.77 -13.21 19.75
N VAL A 219 7.70 -14.53 19.54
CA VAL A 219 6.81 -15.40 20.30
C VAL A 219 7.45 -16.69 20.75
N ASP A 220 6.90 -17.26 21.82
CA ASP A 220 7.10 -18.63 22.23
C ASP A 220 5.83 -19.17 22.90
N SER A 221 5.94 -20.32 23.58
CA SER A 221 4.81 -20.98 24.26
C SER A 221 4.14 -20.17 25.38
N SER A 222 4.76 -19.05 25.80
CA SER A 222 4.30 -18.11 26.81
C SER A 222 3.69 -16.83 26.23
N TYR A 223 3.66 -16.67 24.90
CA TYR A 223 3.08 -15.50 24.26
C TYR A 223 1.56 -15.61 24.12
N GLN A 224 0.86 -14.54 24.50
CA GLN A 224 -0.59 -14.41 24.44
C GLN A 224 -1.01 -13.17 23.65
N VAL A 225 -1.95 -13.34 22.73
CA VAL A 225 -2.62 -12.24 22.03
C VAL A 225 -3.82 -11.75 22.84
N LEU A 226 -3.94 -10.43 22.95
CA LEU A 226 -4.89 -9.76 23.82
C LEU A 226 -5.88 -8.96 22.98
N PHE A 227 -6.96 -9.62 22.52
CA PHE A 227 -8.15 -8.89 22.09
C PHE A 227 -8.92 -8.35 23.30
N PRO A 228 -9.72 -7.28 23.13
CA PRO A 228 -10.55 -6.74 24.19
C PRO A 228 -11.40 -7.80 24.90
N PRO A 229 -11.61 -7.70 26.24
CA PRO A 229 -12.36 -8.72 26.98
C PRO A 229 -13.81 -8.94 26.54
N GLN A 230 -14.42 -7.99 25.83
CA GLN A 230 -15.78 -8.13 25.28
C GLN A 230 -15.80 -8.73 23.87
N GLN A 231 -14.66 -9.14 23.32
CA GLN A 231 -14.59 -9.77 22.02
C GLN A 231 -15.17 -11.18 22.07
N GLU A 232 -16.30 -11.40 21.39
CA GLU A 232 -16.99 -12.69 21.40
C GLU A 232 -16.71 -13.57 20.19
N TRP A 233 -16.49 -12.95 19.02
CA TRP A 233 -16.39 -13.66 17.75
C TRP A 233 -15.12 -13.32 16.99
N VAL A 234 -14.55 -14.31 16.31
CA VAL A 234 -13.43 -14.14 15.38
C VAL A 234 -13.72 -14.84 14.07
N THR A 235 -13.06 -14.39 13.00
CA THR A 235 -13.18 -14.95 11.65
C THR A 235 -11.81 -15.11 10.99
N GLY A 236 -11.75 -15.86 9.90
CA GLY A 236 -10.62 -15.87 8.96
C GLY A 236 -10.77 -14.86 7.82
N HIS A 237 -9.90 -15.01 6.83
CA HIS A 237 -9.96 -14.25 5.57
C HIS A 237 -11.31 -14.44 4.85
N GLY A 238 -11.82 -13.36 4.26
CA GLY A 238 -13.04 -13.36 3.45
C GLY A 238 -14.35 -13.59 4.22
N LYS A 239 -14.32 -13.70 5.56
CA LYS A 239 -15.50 -13.92 6.43
C LYS A 239 -16.31 -15.18 6.09
N HIS A 240 -15.63 -16.27 5.70
CA HIS A 240 -16.28 -17.54 5.31
C HIS A 240 -16.57 -18.49 6.49
N ALA A 241 -16.00 -18.24 7.68
CA ALA A 241 -16.17 -19.08 8.87
C ALA A 241 -15.92 -18.28 10.15
N PHE A 242 -16.66 -18.61 11.22
CA PHE A 242 -16.63 -17.89 12.50
C PHE A 242 -16.44 -18.86 13.68
N SER A 243 -15.74 -18.39 14.71
CA SER A 243 -15.56 -19.07 15.99
C SER A 243 -15.75 -18.09 17.15
N THR A 244 -16.20 -18.59 18.30
CA THR A 244 -16.14 -17.81 19.54
C THR A 244 -14.69 -17.57 19.99
N TYR A 245 -14.47 -16.50 20.74
CA TYR A 245 -13.19 -16.08 21.30
C TYR A 245 -13.35 -15.73 22.81
N PRO A 246 -12.34 -15.97 23.67
CA PRO A 246 -11.07 -16.64 23.37
C PRO A 246 -11.21 -18.16 23.23
N LEU A 247 -12.23 -18.77 23.84
CA LEU A 247 -12.45 -20.21 23.76
C LEU A 247 -13.21 -20.57 22.48
N ALA A 248 -12.60 -21.41 21.65
CA ALA A 248 -13.15 -21.81 20.36
C ALA A 248 -14.44 -22.63 20.49
N SER A 249 -15.49 -22.20 19.81
CA SER A 249 -16.72 -22.98 19.60
C SER A 249 -17.41 -22.51 18.31
N GLY A 250 -17.99 -23.46 17.56
CA GLY A 250 -18.61 -23.19 16.25
C GLY A 250 -18.47 -24.37 15.29
N PRO A 251 -19.22 -24.39 14.17
CA PRO A 251 -19.23 -25.51 13.22
C PRO A 251 -17.98 -25.58 12.31
N ARG A 252 -17.21 -24.49 12.18
CA ARG A 252 -15.90 -24.44 11.50
C ARG A 252 -15.00 -23.47 12.24
N VAL A 253 -13.98 -23.98 12.93
CA VAL A 253 -12.93 -23.09 13.45
C VAL A 253 -12.06 -22.65 12.28
N VAL A 254 -11.65 -21.40 12.34
CA VAL A 254 -11.04 -20.62 11.27
C VAL A 254 -9.94 -21.39 10.50
N THR A 255 -10.16 -21.51 9.19
CA THR A 255 -9.26 -21.94 8.09
C THR A 255 -8.53 -23.28 8.15
N THR A 256 -8.58 -24.05 9.24
CA THR A 256 -7.90 -25.36 9.31
C THR A 256 -8.73 -26.43 10.00
N ASP A 257 -8.79 -27.60 9.37
CA ASP A 257 -9.28 -28.83 9.99
C ASP A 257 -8.33 -29.19 11.15
N GLY A 258 -8.75 -29.02 12.41
CA GLY A 258 -7.88 -29.41 13.53
C GLY A 258 -8.16 -28.80 14.90
N TYR A 259 -8.92 -27.71 15.00
CA TYR A 259 -9.22 -27.14 16.32
C TYR A 259 -10.39 -27.86 17.00
N SER A 260 -10.11 -28.45 18.16
CA SER A 260 -11.15 -28.97 19.04
C SER A 260 -11.89 -27.84 19.78
N LYS A 261 -13.18 -28.05 20.04
CA LYS A 261 -13.99 -27.16 20.89
C LYS A 261 -13.31 -26.92 22.24
N GLY A 262 -13.24 -25.67 22.68
CA GLY A 262 -12.70 -25.26 23.98
C GLY A 262 -11.22 -24.91 24.01
N ILE A 263 -10.51 -24.94 22.88
CA ILE A 263 -9.14 -24.41 22.79
C ILE A 263 -9.16 -22.90 23.01
N ASP A 264 -8.24 -22.39 23.84
CA ASP A 264 -8.01 -20.96 24.00
C ASP A 264 -7.16 -20.42 22.85
N LEU A 265 -7.82 -19.72 21.92
CA LEU A 265 -7.24 -19.13 20.72
C LEU A 265 -6.36 -17.91 20.99
N SER A 266 -6.23 -17.46 22.24
CA SER A 266 -5.34 -16.34 22.59
C SER A 266 -3.88 -16.76 22.67
N TRP A 267 -3.55 -18.04 22.75
CA TRP A 267 -2.17 -18.51 22.93
C TRP A 267 -1.53 -18.96 21.62
N TRP A 268 -0.32 -18.50 21.33
CA TRP A 268 0.43 -18.91 20.13
C TRP A 268 0.54 -20.44 20.00
N LYS A 269 0.88 -21.13 21.10
CA LYS A 269 1.02 -22.59 21.14
C LYS A 269 -0.26 -23.37 20.78
N ALA A 270 -1.41 -22.72 20.78
CA ALA A 270 -2.69 -23.36 20.48
C ALA A 270 -2.88 -23.64 18.97
N HIS A 271 -2.00 -23.10 18.12
CA HIS A 271 -2.21 -23.06 16.67
C HIS A 271 -1.27 -24.02 15.92
N PRO A 272 -1.62 -25.30 15.69
CA PRO A 272 -0.70 -26.29 15.08
C PRO A 272 -0.37 -26.00 13.59
N SER A 273 -1.04 -25.06 12.96
CA SER A 273 -0.90 -24.72 11.54
C SER A 273 -1.19 -23.23 11.34
N PRO A 274 -0.80 -22.64 10.19
CA PRO A 274 -0.94 -21.22 9.95
C PRO A 274 -2.39 -20.74 10.08
N ILE A 275 -2.61 -19.61 10.77
CA ILE A 275 -3.95 -19.11 11.05
C ILE A 275 -4.00 -17.58 11.09
N SER A 276 -5.09 -17.03 10.55
CA SER A 276 -5.51 -15.64 10.72
C SER A 276 -6.74 -15.58 11.62
N LEU A 277 -6.72 -14.78 12.68
CA LEU A 277 -7.90 -14.45 13.49
C LEU A 277 -8.17 -12.96 13.44
N PHE A 278 -9.32 -12.57 12.91
CA PHE A 278 -9.81 -11.20 12.88
C PHE A 278 -10.88 -11.02 13.95
N ALA A 279 -10.72 -10.00 14.79
CA ALA A 279 -11.80 -9.55 15.67
C ALA A 279 -12.89 -8.87 14.83
N ILE A 280 -14.16 -9.20 15.10
CA ILE A 280 -15.32 -8.58 14.44
C ILE A 280 -16.17 -7.83 15.47
N HIS A 281 -16.82 -6.74 15.06
CA HIS A 281 -17.65 -5.90 15.94
C HIS A 281 -16.95 -5.41 17.21
N SER A 282 -15.61 -5.31 17.21
CA SER A 282 -14.86 -4.74 18.32
C SER A 282 -15.27 -3.27 18.51
N ARG A 283 -15.54 -2.87 19.75
CA ARG A 283 -15.96 -1.49 20.11
C ARG A 283 -14.92 -0.77 20.96
N GLU A 284 -13.80 -1.44 21.21
CA GLU A 284 -12.72 -0.96 22.05
C GLU A 284 -11.58 -0.44 21.18
N ASP A 285 -10.90 0.58 21.67
CA ASP A 285 -9.82 1.27 20.96
C ASP A 285 -8.47 0.55 21.07
N PHE A 286 -8.40 -0.60 21.76
CA PHE A 286 -7.14 -1.29 22.07
C PHE A 286 -7.11 -2.76 21.66
N PHE A 287 -5.89 -3.28 21.45
CA PHE A 287 -5.56 -4.72 21.42
C PHE A 287 -4.03 -4.85 21.51
N GLY A 288 -3.48 -6.06 21.62
CA GLY A 288 -2.02 -6.21 21.67
C GLY A 288 -1.57 -7.64 21.93
N GLY A 289 -0.39 -7.77 22.52
CA GLY A 289 0.17 -9.06 22.91
C GLY A 289 1.07 -8.95 24.14
N TYR A 290 1.26 -10.07 24.82
CA TYR A 290 2.04 -10.15 26.04
C TYR A 290 2.81 -11.46 26.13
N ASP A 291 4.10 -11.34 26.37
CA ASP A 291 5.01 -12.42 26.69
C ASP A 291 5.03 -12.62 28.21
N HIS A 292 4.41 -13.71 28.66
CA HIS A 292 4.35 -14.03 30.09
C HIS A 292 5.70 -14.52 30.64
N GLY A 293 6.59 -15.04 29.79
CA GLY A 293 7.93 -15.48 30.17
C GLY A 293 8.90 -14.31 30.39
N GLN A 294 8.74 -13.23 29.62
CA GLN A 294 9.53 -11.99 29.74
C GLN A 294 8.86 -10.91 30.60
N HIS A 295 7.61 -11.14 31.01
CA HIS A 295 6.78 -10.16 31.71
C HIS A 295 6.67 -8.81 30.98
N ALA A 296 6.63 -8.86 29.65
CA ALA A 296 6.64 -7.69 28.78
C ALA A 296 5.69 -7.89 27.59
N GLY A 297 5.34 -6.82 26.88
CA GLY A 297 4.46 -6.91 25.72
C GLY A 297 4.22 -5.56 25.08
N VAL A 298 3.16 -5.49 24.28
CA VAL A 298 2.80 -4.27 23.56
C VAL A 298 1.29 -4.07 23.53
N ALA A 299 0.86 -2.81 23.69
CA ALA A 299 -0.51 -2.37 23.48
C ALA A 299 -0.58 -1.45 22.27
N HIS A 300 -1.61 -1.66 21.44
CA HIS A 300 -2.04 -0.74 20.39
C HIS A 300 -3.22 0.10 20.86
N ILE A 301 -3.29 1.37 20.45
CA ILE A 301 -4.42 2.28 20.67
C ILE A 301 -4.78 3.06 19.39
N ALA A 302 -6.03 2.95 18.95
CA ALA A 302 -6.59 3.76 17.88
C ALA A 302 -8.11 3.91 18.01
N ASN A 303 -8.67 4.99 17.45
CA ASN A 303 -10.12 5.15 17.36
C ASN A 303 -10.71 4.03 16.49
N HIS A 304 -11.49 3.13 17.08
CA HIS A 304 -12.04 1.97 16.37
C HIS A 304 -13.02 2.33 15.24
N HIS A 305 -13.53 3.56 15.17
CA HIS A 305 -14.37 4.01 14.05
C HIS A 305 -13.57 4.26 12.76
N SER A 306 -12.29 4.65 12.87
CA SER A 306 -11.41 4.84 11.71
C SER A 306 -10.40 3.71 11.54
N VAL A 307 -10.01 3.04 12.63
CA VAL A 307 -9.09 1.89 12.66
C VAL A 307 -9.78 0.69 13.34
N PRO A 308 -10.83 0.12 12.72
CA PRO A 308 -11.60 -0.97 13.33
C PRO A 308 -10.84 -2.30 13.36
N GLY A 309 -9.96 -2.53 12.36
CA GLY A 309 -9.33 -3.83 12.14
C GLY A 309 -8.35 -4.21 13.24
N LYS A 310 -8.55 -5.40 13.82
CA LYS A 310 -7.63 -6.05 14.77
C LYS A 310 -7.47 -7.49 14.34
N LYS A 311 -6.26 -7.88 13.97
CA LYS A 311 -5.98 -9.20 13.44
C LYS A 311 -4.73 -9.78 14.12
N MET A 312 -4.75 -11.08 14.34
CA MET A 312 -3.57 -11.89 14.59
C MET A 312 -3.34 -12.78 13.37
N TRP A 313 -2.11 -12.88 12.90
CA TRP A 313 -1.67 -13.96 12.02
C TRP A 313 -0.43 -14.64 12.59
N ASN A 314 -0.30 -15.96 12.41
CA ASN A 314 0.92 -16.69 12.75
C ASN A 314 1.05 -18.01 11.99
N TRP A 315 2.28 -18.50 11.85
CA TRP A 315 2.58 -19.81 11.26
C TRP A 315 2.22 -20.99 12.19
N GLY A 316 2.24 -20.80 13.51
CA GLY A 316 2.11 -21.87 14.52
C GLY A 316 3.44 -22.50 14.94
N PRO A 317 3.47 -23.51 15.83
CA PRO A 317 4.67 -24.26 16.21
C PRO A 317 4.88 -25.57 15.41
N GLY A 318 4.01 -25.87 14.44
CA GLY A 318 4.02 -27.10 13.64
C GLY A 318 5.19 -27.18 12.65
N GLU A 319 5.36 -28.33 11.98
CA GLU A 319 6.50 -28.58 11.08
C GLU A 319 6.56 -27.58 9.90
N THR A 320 5.43 -27.33 9.23
CA THR A 320 5.34 -26.34 8.15
C THR A 320 5.72 -24.93 8.62
N ALA A 321 5.41 -24.58 9.87
CA ALA A 321 5.76 -23.29 10.43
C ALA A 321 7.26 -23.14 10.64
N ARG A 322 7.91 -24.18 11.17
CA ARG A 322 9.37 -24.20 11.38
C ARG A 322 10.14 -24.08 10.08
N MET A 323 9.61 -24.59 8.98
CA MET A 323 10.20 -24.35 7.66
C MET A 323 10.25 -22.85 7.34
N TRP A 324 9.17 -22.10 7.56
CA TRP A 324 9.13 -20.66 7.31
C TRP A 324 10.06 -19.87 8.24
N ASP A 325 10.26 -20.32 9.48
CA ASP A 325 11.28 -19.73 10.36
C ASP A 325 12.67 -19.79 9.72
N HIS A 326 13.01 -20.90 9.06
CA HIS A 326 14.29 -21.06 8.35
C HIS A 326 14.36 -20.32 7.01
N VAL A 327 13.22 -20.15 6.32
CA VAL A 327 13.15 -19.39 5.07
C VAL A 327 13.39 -17.90 5.34
N LEU A 328 12.87 -17.36 6.45
CA LEU A 328 12.79 -15.92 6.69
C LEU A 328 13.83 -15.38 7.67
N THR A 329 14.52 -16.23 8.41
CA THR A 329 15.66 -15.85 9.26
C THR A 329 16.62 -17.03 9.41
N ASP A 330 17.81 -16.75 9.94
CA ASP A 330 18.77 -17.78 10.33
C ASP A 330 18.63 -18.15 11.81
N LYS A 331 18.29 -17.19 12.68
CA LYS A 331 18.38 -17.36 14.15
C LYS A 331 17.32 -16.62 14.98
N ASP A 332 16.52 -15.74 14.38
CA ASP A 332 15.61 -14.86 15.15
C ASP A 332 14.34 -15.58 15.65
N GLY A 333 14.04 -16.75 15.08
CA GLY A 333 12.97 -17.64 15.53
C GLY A 333 11.56 -17.18 15.12
N PRO A 334 10.53 -17.77 15.73
CA PRO A 334 9.14 -17.56 15.32
C PRO A 334 8.61 -16.19 15.72
N TYR A 335 7.58 -15.76 14.99
CA TYR A 335 6.86 -14.52 15.23
C TYR A 335 5.36 -14.69 15.02
N ILE A 336 4.58 -13.72 15.51
CA ILE A 336 3.21 -13.47 15.06
C ILE A 336 3.10 -12.06 14.53
N GLU A 337 2.05 -11.79 13.76
CA GLU A 337 1.68 -10.46 13.31
C GLU A 337 0.43 -9.95 14.04
N LEU A 338 0.58 -8.86 14.79
CA LEU A 338 -0.50 -8.08 15.40
C LEU A 338 -0.91 -6.97 14.43
N MET A 339 -1.82 -7.27 13.50
CA MET A 339 -2.11 -6.39 12.38
C MET A 339 -3.29 -5.45 12.68
N VAL A 340 -3.20 -4.21 12.19
CA VAL A 340 -4.22 -3.16 12.37
C VAL A 340 -4.75 -2.64 11.05
N GLY A 341 -6.07 -2.56 10.91
CA GLY A 341 -6.75 -2.19 9.67
C GLY A 341 -7.48 -0.86 9.78
N ALA A 342 -7.34 0.01 8.77
CA ALA A 342 -8.02 1.31 8.72
C ALA A 342 -9.15 1.30 7.69
N TYR A 343 -10.34 1.75 8.08
CA TYR A 343 -11.58 1.71 7.29
C TYR A 343 -12.07 0.32 6.88
N GLN A 344 -11.40 -0.76 7.30
CA GLN A 344 -11.75 -2.15 7.05
C GLN A 344 -11.45 -3.02 8.29
N ASP A 345 -12.20 -4.11 8.47
CA ASP A 345 -12.03 -5.05 9.59
C ASP A 345 -11.60 -6.47 9.16
N ASN A 346 -11.48 -6.75 7.86
CA ASN A 346 -11.05 -8.04 7.32
C ASN A 346 -10.10 -7.92 6.11
N GLN A 347 -9.60 -9.05 5.61
CA GLN A 347 -8.79 -9.15 4.40
C GLN A 347 -9.24 -10.35 3.55
N PRO A 348 -9.39 -10.20 2.22
CA PRO A 348 -9.47 -8.93 1.52
C PRO A 348 -10.76 -8.19 1.95
N ASP A 349 -10.63 -6.90 2.24
CA ASP A 349 -11.73 -5.94 2.34
C ASP A 349 -11.15 -4.59 1.95
N TYR A 350 -11.84 -3.86 1.09
CA TYR A 350 -11.34 -2.62 0.50
C TYR A 350 -12.33 -1.50 0.79
N SER A 351 -11.83 -0.29 1.03
CA SER A 351 -12.65 0.92 1.09
C SER A 351 -12.40 1.78 -0.15
N TRP A 352 -13.03 2.94 -0.23
CA TRP A 352 -13.01 3.81 -1.39
C TRP A 352 -12.36 5.16 -1.09
N LEU A 353 -11.63 5.69 -2.07
CA LEU A 353 -11.12 7.05 -2.12
C LEU A 353 -11.66 7.75 -3.37
N GLN A 354 -12.40 8.83 -3.17
CA GLN A 354 -12.89 9.67 -4.27
C GLN A 354 -11.72 10.36 -5.00
N PRO A 355 -11.92 10.82 -6.26
CA PRO A 355 -10.90 11.59 -6.98
C PRO A 355 -10.35 12.74 -6.12
N TYR A 356 -9.03 12.82 -5.99
CA TYR A 356 -8.32 13.85 -5.21
C TYR A 356 -8.60 13.87 -3.70
N GLU A 357 -9.29 12.84 -3.17
CA GLU A 357 -9.53 12.71 -1.73
C GLU A 357 -8.24 12.32 -0.98
N VAL A 358 -8.10 12.86 0.23
CA VAL A 358 -7.10 12.42 1.20
C VAL A 358 -7.79 11.89 2.45
N LYS A 359 -7.49 10.65 2.82
CA LYS A 359 -7.85 10.08 4.13
C LYS A 359 -6.63 10.06 5.05
N SER A 360 -6.84 10.42 6.31
CA SER A 360 -5.78 10.42 7.32
C SER A 360 -6.28 9.77 8.61
N PHE A 361 -5.43 8.99 9.25
CA PHE A 361 -5.73 8.32 10.51
C PHE A 361 -4.46 8.13 11.33
N LYS A 362 -4.63 7.81 12.62
CA LYS A 362 -3.55 7.66 13.58
C LYS A 362 -3.78 6.42 14.42
N PHE A 363 -2.69 5.77 14.78
CA PHE A 363 -2.66 4.73 15.78
C PHE A 363 -1.36 4.80 16.56
N ASN A 364 -1.34 4.12 17.71
CA ASN A 364 -0.28 4.26 18.68
C ASN A 364 0.10 2.91 19.23
N TRP A 365 1.37 2.75 19.59
CA TRP A 365 1.88 1.58 20.28
C TRP A 365 2.63 2.01 21.54
N PHE A 366 2.53 1.24 22.62
CA PHE A 366 3.39 1.43 23.79
C PHE A 366 3.68 0.09 24.50
N PRO A 367 4.82 -0.02 25.21
CA PRO A 367 5.18 -1.25 25.91
C PRO A 367 4.29 -1.53 27.12
N LEU A 368 4.02 -2.81 27.38
CA LEU A 368 3.42 -3.31 28.60
C LEU A 368 4.49 -3.98 29.45
N ARG A 369 4.49 -3.75 30.77
CA ARG A 369 5.45 -4.36 31.69
C ARG A 369 4.78 -4.88 32.95
N GLU A 370 5.17 -6.09 33.38
CA GLU A 370 4.90 -6.73 34.69
C GLU A 370 3.42 -6.98 35.07
N ILE A 371 2.48 -6.27 34.45
CA ILE A 371 1.05 -6.31 34.79
C ILE A 371 0.34 -7.59 34.35
N GLY A 372 0.98 -8.47 33.56
CA GLY A 372 0.43 -9.77 33.15
C GLY A 372 -0.62 -9.69 32.02
N GLY A 373 -0.46 -8.73 31.10
CA GLY A 373 -1.41 -8.45 30.02
C GLY A 373 -2.24 -7.18 30.25
N MET A 374 -3.40 -7.07 29.60
CA MET A 374 -4.29 -5.91 29.74
C MET A 374 -5.76 -6.31 29.56
N LYS A 375 -6.65 -5.60 30.26
CA LYS A 375 -8.11 -5.69 30.11
C LYS A 375 -8.75 -4.36 29.69
N ASN A 376 -8.03 -3.25 29.84
CA ASN A 376 -8.36 -1.96 29.26
C ASN A 376 -7.07 -1.16 29.03
N ALA A 377 -7.03 -0.34 27.99
CA ALA A 377 -5.91 0.55 27.69
C ALA A 377 -6.36 1.80 26.92
N ASN A 378 -5.65 2.91 27.16
CA ASN A 378 -5.79 4.17 26.42
C ASN A 378 -4.40 4.84 26.30
N LEU A 379 -4.35 6.08 25.81
CA LEU A 379 -3.07 6.80 25.63
C LEU A 379 -2.38 7.21 26.94
N ASN A 380 -3.04 7.11 28.10
CA ASN A 380 -2.46 7.44 29.41
C ASN A 380 -1.89 6.19 30.10
N ALA A 381 -2.62 5.07 30.04
CA ALA A 381 -2.25 3.85 30.76
C ALA A 381 -2.97 2.59 30.26
N ALA A 382 -2.42 1.43 30.61
CA ALA A 382 -3.07 0.13 30.57
C ALA A 382 -3.35 -0.39 31.98
N VAL A 383 -4.41 -1.18 32.13
CA VAL A 383 -4.77 -1.87 33.38
C VAL A 383 -5.02 -3.35 33.11
N ASN A 384 -4.52 -4.18 34.03
CA ASN A 384 -4.94 -5.58 34.15
C ASN A 384 -5.57 -5.80 35.52
N LEU A 385 -6.58 -6.66 35.58
CA LEU A 385 -7.22 -7.12 36.82
C LEU A 385 -7.73 -8.54 36.58
N GLU A 386 -7.27 -9.45 37.42
CA GLU A 386 -7.61 -10.87 37.38
C GLU A 386 -7.87 -11.37 38.81
N VAL A 387 -8.91 -12.18 38.96
CA VAL A 387 -9.14 -12.90 40.22
C VAL A 387 -8.51 -14.29 40.10
N THR A 388 -7.51 -14.54 40.93
CA THR A 388 -6.77 -15.80 41.00
C THR A 388 -7.61 -16.91 41.62
N ALA A 389 -7.22 -18.16 41.39
CA ALA A 389 -7.88 -19.35 41.96
C ALA A 389 -7.94 -19.36 43.49
N ASN A 390 -7.08 -18.59 44.17
CA ASN A 390 -7.03 -18.47 45.63
C ASN A 390 -7.91 -17.32 46.17
N ASN A 391 -8.89 -16.86 45.40
CA ASN A 391 -9.78 -15.74 45.73
C ASN A 391 -9.01 -14.43 46.04
N ARG A 392 -7.99 -14.11 45.23
CA ARG A 392 -7.23 -12.86 45.33
C ARG A 392 -7.30 -12.09 44.03
N ALA A 393 -7.53 -10.78 44.10
CA ALA A 393 -7.44 -9.88 42.96
C ALA A 393 -5.99 -9.45 42.75
N ARG A 394 -5.40 -9.88 41.63
CA ARG A 394 -4.13 -9.37 41.10
C ARG A 394 -4.46 -8.27 40.10
N PHE A 395 -3.95 -7.08 40.31
CA PHE A 395 -4.18 -5.94 39.43
C PHE A 395 -2.91 -5.12 39.26
N GLY A 396 -2.81 -4.44 38.13
CA GLY A 396 -1.66 -3.61 37.84
C GLY A 396 -1.93 -2.55 36.79
N PHE A 397 -1.08 -1.53 36.79
CA PHE A 397 -1.14 -0.39 35.89
C PHE A 397 0.23 -0.12 35.26
N ASN A 398 0.22 0.19 33.97
CA ASN A 398 1.40 0.62 33.21
C ASN A 398 1.07 1.94 32.52
N THR A 399 1.71 3.05 32.92
CA THR A 399 1.47 4.36 32.34
C THR A 399 2.39 4.64 31.16
N THR A 400 1.97 5.53 30.26
CA THR A 400 2.74 5.93 29.07
C THR A 400 3.63 7.16 29.30
N ALA A 401 3.53 7.77 30.48
CA ALA A 401 4.31 8.91 30.95
C ALA A 401 4.47 8.85 32.48
N GLU A 402 5.32 9.70 33.06
CA GLU A 402 5.46 9.81 34.51
C GLU A 402 4.25 10.54 35.12
N TYR A 403 3.64 9.94 36.14
CA TYR A 403 2.62 10.54 36.99
C TYR A 403 3.10 10.48 38.44
N ARG A 404 3.34 11.65 39.03
CA ARG A 404 3.72 11.78 40.45
C ARG A 404 2.49 11.91 41.30
N GLY A 405 2.47 11.26 42.46
CA GLY A 405 1.32 11.26 43.37
C GLY A 405 0.05 10.68 42.76
N ALA A 406 0.17 9.68 41.87
CA ALA A 406 -0.95 8.98 41.28
C ALA A 406 -1.68 8.13 42.34
N GLY A 407 -3.00 8.14 42.31
CA GLY A 407 -3.85 7.36 43.21
C GLY A 407 -4.24 6.03 42.58
N VAL A 408 -3.97 4.92 43.27
CA VAL A 408 -4.42 3.58 42.89
C VAL A 408 -5.54 3.15 43.83
N ARG A 409 -6.62 2.61 43.27
CA ARG A 409 -7.76 2.10 44.04
C ARG A 409 -8.27 0.76 43.50
N LEU A 410 -8.54 -0.18 44.41
CA LEU A 410 -9.31 -1.39 44.17
C LEU A 410 -10.60 -1.32 44.98
N THR A 411 -11.75 -1.47 44.35
CA THR A 411 -13.05 -1.47 45.03
C THR A 411 -13.86 -2.73 44.73
N ALA A 412 -14.76 -3.11 45.64
CA ALA A 412 -15.86 -4.04 45.39
C ALA A 412 -17.18 -3.30 45.64
N GLY A 413 -17.89 -2.94 44.57
CA GLY A 413 -18.97 -1.95 44.65
C GLY A 413 -18.44 -0.61 45.21
N GLU A 414 -19.07 -0.10 46.26
CA GLU A 414 -18.66 1.14 46.96
C GLU A 414 -17.54 0.90 47.99
N LYS A 415 -17.23 -0.35 48.35
CA LYS A 415 -16.23 -0.67 49.38
C LYS A 415 -14.81 -0.60 48.80
N VAL A 416 -13.95 0.20 49.41
CA VAL A 416 -12.51 0.23 49.09
C VAL A 416 -11.83 -0.99 49.71
N LEU A 417 -11.20 -1.80 48.86
CA LEU A 417 -10.41 -2.98 49.27
C LEU A 417 -8.92 -2.64 49.37
N PHE A 418 -8.46 -1.69 48.56
CA PHE A 418 -7.08 -1.20 48.57
C PHE A 418 -7.01 0.22 48.03
N GLU A 419 -6.17 1.05 48.63
CA GLU A 419 -5.87 2.38 48.17
C GLU A 419 -4.41 2.74 48.48
N GLN A 420 -3.71 3.34 47.52
CA GLN A 420 -2.33 3.79 47.68
C GLN A 420 -2.06 5.00 46.78
N VAL A 421 -1.28 5.95 47.27
CA VAL A 421 -0.68 7.01 46.43
C VAL A 421 0.77 6.63 46.13
N LEU A 422 1.20 6.76 44.87
CA LEU A 422 2.56 6.45 44.44
C LEU A 422 2.98 7.26 43.21
N ASP A 423 4.28 7.29 42.94
CA ASP A 423 4.82 7.76 41.66
C ASP A 423 4.90 6.57 40.69
N ILE A 424 4.29 6.70 39.52
CA ILE A 424 4.23 5.66 38.48
C ILE A 424 4.80 6.21 37.16
N SER A 425 5.51 5.38 36.40
CA SER A 425 6.06 5.77 35.10
C SER A 425 6.19 4.54 34.18
N PRO A 426 6.49 4.69 32.87
CA PRO A 426 6.73 3.54 32.00
C PRO A 426 7.84 2.63 32.53
N ALA A 427 8.84 3.20 33.21
CA ALA A 427 9.94 2.45 33.81
C ALA A 427 9.58 1.76 35.14
N ARG A 428 8.47 2.16 35.79
CA ARG A 428 8.04 1.73 37.13
C ARG A 428 6.54 1.42 37.13
N PRO A 429 6.10 0.31 36.52
CA PRO A 429 4.71 -0.12 36.59
C PRO A 429 4.30 -0.48 38.02
N PHE A 430 3.00 -0.55 38.28
CA PHE A 430 2.46 -0.97 39.57
C PHE A 430 1.76 -2.32 39.45
N VAL A 431 2.05 -3.25 40.37
CA VAL A 431 1.33 -4.53 40.50
C VAL A 431 1.06 -4.81 41.97
N LYS A 432 -0.15 -5.28 42.28
CA LYS A 432 -0.53 -5.69 43.63
C LYS A 432 -1.48 -6.87 43.61
N GLU A 433 -1.42 -7.68 44.67
CA GLU A 433 -2.36 -8.76 44.91
C GLU A 433 -3.03 -8.60 46.28
N VAL A 434 -4.35 -8.57 46.30
CA VAL A 434 -5.18 -8.32 47.48
C VAL A 434 -6.17 -9.46 47.65
N ALA A 435 -6.28 -10.01 48.87
CA ALA A 435 -7.28 -11.03 49.16
C ALA A 435 -8.70 -10.44 49.07
N LEU A 436 -9.61 -11.16 48.41
CA LEU A 436 -10.99 -10.73 48.30
C LEU A 436 -11.80 -11.23 49.51
N PRO A 437 -12.75 -10.42 50.02
CA PRO A 437 -13.71 -10.89 51.00
C PRO A 437 -14.54 -12.06 50.46
N ASP A 438 -15.01 -12.94 51.34
CA ASP A 438 -15.91 -14.04 50.97
C ASP A 438 -17.16 -13.50 50.25
N GLY A 439 -17.56 -14.18 49.17
CA GLY A 439 -18.72 -13.83 48.36
C GLY A 439 -18.51 -12.68 47.35
N VAL A 440 -17.34 -12.03 47.34
CA VAL A 440 -16.98 -11.06 46.29
C VAL A 440 -16.48 -11.81 45.06
N SER A 441 -17.15 -11.62 43.92
CA SER A 441 -16.75 -12.22 42.64
C SER A 441 -15.90 -11.26 41.80
N GLU A 442 -15.27 -11.79 40.75
CA GLU A 442 -14.56 -10.96 39.75
C GLU A 442 -15.44 -9.90 39.07
N MET A 443 -16.77 -10.09 39.05
CA MET A 443 -17.71 -9.11 38.48
C MET A 443 -17.93 -7.92 39.41
N ASP A 444 -17.59 -8.05 40.70
CA ASP A 444 -17.82 -7.02 41.71
C ASP A 444 -16.65 -6.05 41.84
N VAL A 445 -15.46 -6.45 41.36
CA VAL A 445 -14.20 -5.74 41.59
C VAL A 445 -13.87 -4.77 40.47
N LYS A 446 -13.49 -3.53 40.82
CA LYS A 446 -12.98 -2.50 39.90
C LYS A 446 -11.58 -2.07 40.34
N ALA A 447 -10.63 -2.05 39.41
CA ALA A 447 -9.32 -1.42 39.58
C ALA A 447 -9.29 -0.10 38.82
N ALA A 448 -8.85 0.98 39.46
CA ALA A 448 -8.73 2.31 38.85
C ALA A 448 -7.43 3.02 39.25
N LEU A 449 -6.88 3.78 38.31
CA LEU A 449 -5.75 4.68 38.48
C LEU A 449 -6.21 6.12 38.26
N PHE A 450 -5.72 7.04 39.09
CA PHE A 450 -6.03 8.46 39.06
C PHE A 450 -4.75 9.29 39.01
N ASP A 451 -4.80 10.46 38.37
CA ASP A 451 -3.73 11.46 38.47
C ASP A 451 -3.75 12.15 39.85
N ALA A 452 -2.76 13.02 40.12
CA ALA A 452 -2.67 13.76 41.38
C ALA A 452 -3.84 14.74 41.64
N ARG A 453 -4.64 15.05 40.61
CA ARG A 453 -5.84 15.91 40.71
C ARG A 453 -7.10 15.08 40.96
N GLY A 454 -7.01 13.75 40.92
CA GLY A 454 -8.13 12.85 41.10
C GLY A 454 -8.86 12.49 39.80
N GLU A 455 -8.32 12.85 38.63
CA GLU A 455 -8.88 12.46 37.33
C GLU A 455 -8.56 10.99 37.03
N GLU A 456 -9.56 10.19 36.65
CA GLU A 456 -9.36 8.76 36.32
C GLU A 456 -8.55 8.65 35.02
N LEU A 457 -7.36 8.03 35.10
CA LEU A 457 -6.48 7.78 33.95
C LEU A 457 -6.93 6.53 33.18
N VAL A 458 -7.21 5.45 33.90
CA VAL A 458 -7.71 4.19 33.35
C VAL A 458 -8.38 3.36 34.45
N SER A 459 -9.37 2.56 34.09
CA SER A 459 -9.95 1.57 34.98
C SER A 459 -10.46 0.34 34.25
N TYR A 460 -10.68 -0.74 35.00
CA TYR A 460 -11.34 -1.92 34.49
C TYR A 460 -12.19 -2.60 35.57
N ARG A 461 -13.33 -3.11 35.11
CA ARG A 461 -14.23 -4.01 35.82
C ARG A 461 -14.73 -5.03 34.80
N LYS A 462 -14.77 -6.30 35.18
CA LYS A 462 -15.29 -7.35 34.30
C LYS A 462 -16.76 -7.08 33.99
N GLN A 463 -17.13 -7.25 32.72
CA GLN A 463 -18.51 -7.14 32.24
C GLN A 463 -18.98 -8.52 31.78
N PRO A 464 -20.29 -8.83 31.87
CA PRO A 464 -20.83 -10.01 31.22
C PRO A 464 -20.65 -9.91 29.70
N PRO A 465 -20.60 -11.06 28.98
CA PRO A 465 -20.69 -11.06 27.52
C PRO A 465 -21.92 -10.28 27.04
N ARG A 466 -21.80 -9.60 25.90
CA ARG A 466 -22.89 -8.90 25.21
C ARG A 466 -23.94 -9.88 24.68
N GLY A 467 -23.52 -11.10 24.33
CA GLY A 467 -24.39 -12.13 23.75
C GLY A 467 -24.75 -11.83 22.29
N GLU A 468 -23.74 -11.46 21.49
CA GLU A 468 -23.97 -11.18 20.07
C GLU A 468 -24.25 -12.48 19.30
N PRO A 469 -25.24 -12.49 18.36
CA PRO A 469 -25.53 -13.68 17.57
C PRO A 469 -24.36 -14.04 16.66
N ALA A 470 -24.26 -15.32 16.31
CA ALA A 470 -23.28 -15.79 15.35
C ALA A 470 -23.49 -15.07 13.99
N PRO A 471 -22.44 -14.48 13.39
CA PRO A 471 -22.55 -13.84 12.09
C PRO A 471 -22.78 -14.86 10.96
N GLU A 472 -23.36 -14.40 9.85
CA GLU A 472 -23.55 -15.21 8.65
C GLU A 472 -22.29 -15.24 7.77
N PRO A 473 -21.84 -16.44 7.32
CA PRO A 473 -20.74 -16.57 6.36
C PRO A 473 -20.97 -15.86 5.04
N VAL A 474 -19.95 -15.18 4.54
CA VAL A 474 -19.96 -14.61 3.19
C VAL A 474 -19.90 -15.74 2.17
N THR A 475 -20.82 -15.72 1.20
CA THR A 475 -20.86 -16.67 0.08
C THR A 475 -20.31 -16.07 -1.21
N PRO A 476 -19.77 -16.88 -2.13
CA PRO A 476 -19.41 -16.43 -3.47
C PRO A 476 -20.61 -15.83 -4.22
N PRO A 477 -20.38 -14.85 -5.13
CA PRO A 477 -21.42 -14.35 -6.03
C PRO A 477 -22.02 -15.47 -6.88
N ARG A 478 -23.33 -15.39 -7.13
CA ARG A 478 -24.03 -16.25 -8.10
C ARG A 478 -23.68 -15.83 -9.53
N PRO A 479 -23.73 -16.73 -10.52
CA PRO A 479 -23.60 -16.36 -11.93
C PRO A 479 -24.58 -15.25 -12.35
N PRO A 480 -24.22 -14.34 -13.26
CA PRO A 480 -25.06 -13.21 -13.67
C PRO A 480 -26.47 -13.63 -14.11
N GLU A 481 -26.60 -14.74 -14.83
CA GLU A 481 -27.87 -15.27 -15.34
C GLU A 481 -28.85 -15.75 -14.24
N GLU A 482 -28.36 -16.02 -13.04
CA GLU A 482 -29.19 -16.46 -11.90
C GLU A 482 -29.69 -15.28 -11.05
N ILE A 483 -29.11 -14.09 -11.22
CA ILE A 483 -29.46 -12.88 -10.47
C ILE A 483 -30.62 -12.18 -11.17
N LYS A 484 -31.72 -11.97 -10.43
CA LYS A 484 -33.03 -11.60 -11.00
C LYS A 484 -33.34 -10.11 -10.95
N THR A 485 -32.44 -9.28 -10.41
CA THR A 485 -32.66 -7.85 -10.27
C THR A 485 -31.45 -7.07 -10.79
N VAL A 486 -31.73 -5.90 -11.37
CA VAL A 486 -30.70 -4.96 -11.85
C VAL A 486 -29.82 -4.49 -10.70
N GLU A 487 -30.41 -4.27 -9.51
CA GLU A 487 -29.70 -3.81 -8.32
C GLU A 487 -28.69 -4.86 -7.81
N GLU A 488 -29.09 -6.13 -7.69
CA GLU A 488 -28.17 -7.19 -7.23
C GLU A 488 -27.02 -7.40 -8.23
N LEU A 489 -27.29 -7.32 -9.53
CA LEU A 489 -26.25 -7.40 -10.57
C LEU A 489 -25.27 -6.23 -10.47
N TYR A 490 -25.78 -5.00 -10.30
CA TYR A 490 -24.98 -3.79 -10.10
C TYR A 490 -24.08 -3.91 -8.86
N LEU A 491 -24.66 -4.25 -7.70
CA LEU A 491 -23.92 -4.39 -6.44
C LEU A 491 -22.89 -5.52 -6.50
N THR A 492 -23.20 -6.60 -7.23
CA THR A 492 -22.24 -7.69 -7.46
C THR A 492 -21.06 -7.22 -8.30
N GLY A 493 -21.31 -6.53 -9.41
CA GLY A 493 -20.24 -5.94 -10.23
C GLY A 493 -19.36 -4.98 -9.42
N LEU A 494 -19.99 -4.09 -8.63
CA LEU A 494 -19.27 -3.13 -7.79
C LEU A 494 -18.38 -3.82 -6.76
N ARG A 495 -18.89 -4.88 -6.12
CA ARG A 495 -18.12 -5.70 -5.17
C ARG A 495 -16.92 -6.37 -5.84
N LEU A 496 -17.08 -6.88 -7.07
CA LEU A 496 -15.99 -7.53 -7.81
C LEU A 496 -14.87 -6.54 -8.15
N GLU A 497 -15.21 -5.30 -8.54
CA GLU A 497 -14.23 -4.24 -8.74
C GLU A 497 -13.55 -3.83 -7.43
N GLN A 498 -14.33 -3.58 -6.37
CA GLN A 498 -13.84 -3.17 -5.06
C GLN A 498 -12.80 -4.14 -4.50
N PHE A 499 -13.04 -5.45 -4.65
CA PHE A 499 -12.19 -6.49 -4.09
C PHE A 499 -11.06 -6.92 -5.04
N HIS A 500 -10.97 -6.32 -6.23
CA HIS A 500 -10.06 -6.73 -7.30
C HIS A 500 -10.14 -8.25 -7.51
N SER A 501 -11.33 -8.76 -7.85
CA SER A 501 -11.53 -10.21 -7.99
C SER A 501 -10.63 -10.80 -9.08
N ALA A 502 -9.83 -11.80 -8.72
CA ALA A 502 -9.04 -12.59 -9.67
C ALA A 502 -9.88 -13.65 -10.40
N ALA A 503 -10.99 -14.07 -9.79
CA ALA A 503 -11.81 -15.20 -10.26
C ALA A 503 -12.94 -14.76 -11.21
N LEU A 504 -13.49 -13.57 -11.03
CA LEU A 504 -14.68 -13.11 -11.75
C LEU A 504 -14.51 -11.66 -12.22
N ALA A 505 -14.86 -11.41 -13.48
CA ALA A 505 -14.92 -10.06 -14.04
C ALA A 505 -16.24 -9.38 -13.68
N ALA A 506 -16.23 -8.04 -13.50
CA ALA A 506 -17.42 -7.25 -13.21
C ALA A 506 -18.29 -6.97 -14.45
N GLU A 507 -17.66 -6.82 -15.63
CA GLU A 507 -18.33 -6.46 -16.90
C GLU A 507 -19.54 -7.35 -17.23
N PRO A 508 -19.47 -8.71 -17.14
CA PRO A 508 -20.62 -9.56 -17.41
C PRO A 508 -21.85 -9.29 -16.53
N TYR A 509 -21.65 -8.87 -15.28
CA TYR A 509 -22.74 -8.53 -14.37
C TYR A 509 -23.42 -7.22 -14.77
N TYR A 510 -22.63 -6.21 -15.15
CA TYR A 510 -23.18 -4.96 -15.68
C TYR A 510 -23.89 -5.16 -17.01
N GLU A 511 -23.36 -6.00 -17.91
CA GLU A 511 -24.01 -6.31 -19.17
C GLU A 511 -25.34 -7.05 -18.96
N ALA A 512 -25.39 -8.02 -18.04
CA ALA A 512 -26.64 -8.70 -17.68
C ALA A 512 -27.68 -7.69 -17.16
N ALA A 513 -27.25 -6.74 -16.31
CA ALA A 513 -28.13 -5.68 -15.81
C ALA A 513 -28.66 -4.78 -16.94
N LEU A 514 -27.80 -4.38 -17.89
CA LEU A 514 -28.21 -3.58 -19.05
C LEU A 514 -29.05 -4.33 -20.08
N LYS A 515 -28.98 -5.68 -20.13
CA LYS A 515 -29.92 -6.48 -20.92
C LYS A 515 -31.34 -6.38 -20.35
N MET A 516 -31.47 -6.26 -19.02
CA MET A 516 -32.76 -6.11 -18.34
C MET A 516 -33.29 -4.67 -18.40
N ASP A 517 -32.43 -3.69 -18.12
CA ASP A 517 -32.75 -2.26 -18.21
C ASP A 517 -31.62 -1.50 -18.93
N PRO A 518 -31.71 -1.34 -20.27
CA PRO A 518 -30.68 -0.66 -21.06
C PRO A 518 -30.43 0.80 -20.65
N GLY A 519 -31.41 1.43 -20.00
CA GLY A 519 -31.36 2.83 -19.58
C GLY A 519 -30.93 3.02 -18.14
N ASN A 520 -30.60 1.97 -17.39
CA ASN A 520 -30.27 2.10 -15.97
C ASN A 520 -29.08 3.05 -15.75
N CYS A 521 -29.29 4.10 -14.93
CA CYS A 521 -28.28 5.14 -14.73
C CYS A 521 -27.01 4.59 -14.06
N GLN A 522 -27.16 3.90 -12.92
CA GLN A 522 -26.02 3.43 -12.11
C GLN A 522 -25.16 2.42 -12.85
N VAL A 523 -25.79 1.49 -13.57
CA VAL A 523 -25.07 0.46 -14.33
C VAL A 523 -24.35 1.04 -15.54
N ASN A 524 -24.97 1.98 -16.28
CA ASN A 524 -24.28 2.66 -17.36
C ASN A 524 -23.11 3.50 -16.84
N THR A 525 -23.26 4.18 -15.69
CA THR A 525 -22.15 4.92 -15.06
C THR A 525 -21.00 3.99 -14.66
N ALA A 526 -21.28 2.87 -13.97
CA ALA A 526 -20.24 1.93 -13.53
C ALA A 526 -19.51 1.27 -14.72
N LEU A 527 -20.25 0.82 -15.75
CA LEU A 527 -19.64 0.27 -16.95
C LEU A 527 -18.84 1.32 -17.73
N GLY A 528 -19.30 2.58 -17.76
CA GLY A 528 -18.55 3.69 -18.34
C GLY A 528 -17.24 3.96 -17.59
N LEU A 529 -17.25 3.89 -16.26
CA LEU A 529 -16.05 4.02 -15.43
C LEU A 529 -15.07 2.87 -15.66
N LEU A 530 -15.57 1.63 -15.78
CA LEU A 530 -14.74 0.48 -16.16
C LEU A 530 -14.11 0.68 -17.54
N TYR A 531 -14.85 1.24 -18.51
CA TYR A 531 -14.32 1.59 -19.82
C TYR A 531 -13.27 2.71 -19.77
N LEU A 532 -13.42 3.71 -18.89
CA LEU A 532 -12.37 4.71 -18.66
C LEU A 532 -11.07 4.06 -18.16
N ARG A 533 -11.15 3.18 -17.16
CA ARG A 533 -9.99 2.43 -16.64
C ARG A 533 -9.31 1.60 -17.73
N ASN A 534 -10.11 1.02 -18.63
CA ASN A 534 -9.65 0.22 -19.76
C ASN A 534 -9.24 1.06 -20.99
N LEU A 535 -9.12 2.38 -20.86
CA LEU A 535 -8.76 3.31 -21.96
C LEU A 535 -9.73 3.25 -23.15
N LYS A 536 -11.00 2.88 -22.95
CA LYS A 536 -12.06 2.88 -23.97
C LYS A 536 -12.86 4.19 -23.90
N PHE A 537 -12.20 5.32 -24.15
CA PHE A 537 -12.75 6.66 -23.86
C PHE A 537 -14.04 6.99 -24.61
N ALA A 538 -14.16 6.61 -25.89
CA ALA A 538 -15.35 6.86 -26.69
C ALA A 538 -16.53 6.00 -26.23
N GLU A 539 -16.27 4.72 -25.94
CA GLU A 539 -17.27 3.80 -25.42
C GLU A 539 -17.73 4.22 -24.01
N ALA A 540 -16.82 4.73 -23.18
CA ALA A 540 -17.16 5.29 -21.88
C ALA A 540 -18.10 6.51 -21.99
N ALA A 541 -17.78 7.46 -22.89
CA ALA A 541 -18.62 8.63 -23.14
C ALA A 541 -20.05 8.24 -23.57
N ASP A 542 -20.21 7.23 -24.45
CA ASP A 542 -21.53 6.71 -24.83
C ASP A 542 -22.32 6.18 -23.62
N LYS A 543 -21.67 5.43 -22.72
CA LYS A 543 -22.30 4.93 -21.49
C LYS A 543 -22.76 6.07 -20.59
N PHE A 544 -21.92 7.08 -20.35
CA PHE A 544 -22.32 8.24 -19.54
C PHE A 544 -23.45 9.03 -20.18
N HIS A 545 -23.45 9.22 -21.51
CA HIS A 545 -24.58 9.85 -22.21
C HIS A 545 -25.89 9.07 -22.04
N ARG A 546 -25.86 7.74 -22.07
CA ARG A 546 -27.06 6.91 -21.81
C ARG A 546 -27.57 7.08 -20.38
N ALA A 547 -26.66 7.04 -19.40
CA ALA A 547 -27.00 7.28 -18.00
C ALA A 547 -27.68 8.65 -17.82
N LEU A 548 -27.08 9.70 -18.40
CA LEU A 548 -27.60 11.06 -18.30
C LEU A 548 -28.93 11.23 -19.02
N ARG A 549 -29.12 10.64 -20.20
CA ARG A 549 -30.40 10.68 -20.94
C ARG A 549 -31.56 10.17 -20.09
N ARG A 550 -31.35 9.09 -19.32
CA ARG A 550 -32.35 8.57 -18.37
C ARG A 550 -32.51 9.52 -17.19
N ALA A 551 -31.42 9.93 -16.56
CA ALA A 551 -31.43 10.75 -15.36
C ALA A 551 -32.08 12.13 -15.58
N THR A 552 -32.01 12.67 -16.80
CA THR A 552 -32.58 13.98 -17.18
C THR A 552 -33.85 13.88 -18.03
N ALA A 553 -34.44 12.68 -18.18
CA ALA A 553 -35.64 12.51 -19.02
C ALA A 553 -36.84 13.36 -18.55
N SER A 554 -36.97 13.59 -17.25
CA SER A 554 -38.05 14.38 -16.64
C SER A 554 -37.56 15.48 -15.70
N HIS A 555 -36.24 15.63 -15.57
CA HIS A 555 -35.59 16.64 -14.75
C HIS A 555 -34.56 17.35 -15.60
N THR A 556 -34.45 18.66 -15.46
CA THR A 556 -33.41 19.40 -16.20
C THR A 556 -32.00 18.97 -15.79
N ARG A 557 -31.82 18.44 -14.56
CA ARG A 557 -30.52 17.97 -14.03
C ARG A 557 -30.65 16.81 -13.04
N PRO A 558 -29.68 15.87 -13.01
CA PRO A 558 -29.65 14.80 -12.03
C PRO A 558 -29.22 15.31 -10.64
N ARG A 559 -29.63 14.60 -9.58
CA ARG A 559 -29.20 14.87 -8.20
C ARG A 559 -27.72 14.53 -7.99
N ASP A 560 -27.27 13.44 -8.59
CA ASP A 560 -25.89 12.96 -8.52
C ASP A 560 -25.12 13.40 -9.77
N GLY A 561 -23.94 13.98 -9.56
CA GLY A 561 -23.06 14.52 -10.60
C GLY A 561 -22.09 13.49 -11.19
N GLU A 562 -22.06 12.24 -10.70
CA GLU A 562 -21.04 11.24 -11.06
C GLU A 562 -20.90 11.02 -12.57
N ALA A 563 -22.02 10.75 -13.26
CA ALA A 563 -22.02 10.52 -14.70
C ALA A 563 -21.58 11.76 -15.50
N GLN A 564 -21.86 12.97 -14.99
CA GLN A 564 -21.43 14.22 -15.62
C GLN A 564 -19.93 14.42 -15.44
N TYR A 565 -19.41 14.15 -14.25
CA TYR A 565 -18.00 14.24 -13.95
C TYR A 565 -17.19 13.30 -14.85
N TYR A 566 -17.55 12.01 -14.89
CA TYR A 566 -16.81 11.04 -15.70
C TYR A 566 -17.03 11.21 -17.21
N LEU A 567 -18.17 11.76 -17.65
CA LEU A 567 -18.30 12.22 -19.04
C LEU A 567 -17.29 13.33 -19.33
N GLY A 568 -17.09 14.27 -18.41
CA GLY A 568 -16.06 15.30 -18.51
C GLY A 568 -14.66 14.70 -18.68
N VAL A 569 -14.32 13.71 -17.85
CA VAL A 569 -13.04 12.98 -17.93
C VAL A 569 -12.89 12.28 -19.29
N ALA A 570 -13.91 11.57 -19.76
CA ALA A 570 -13.89 10.91 -21.07
C ALA A 570 -13.69 11.90 -22.22
N CYS A 571 -14.46 13.00 -22.23
CA CYS A 571 -14.36 14.06 -23.22
C CYS A 571 -12.97 14.72 -23.22
N LYS A 572 -12.36 14.92 -22.05
CA LYS A 572 -11.00 15.46 -21.92
C LYS A 572 -9.97 14.56 -22.59
N TYR A 573 -10.00 13.24 -22.35
CA TYR A 573 -9.11 12.28 -23.02
C TYR A 573 -9.36 12.20 -24.54
N LEU A 574 -10.59 12.43 -25.00
CA LEU A 574 -10.93 12.51 -26.43
C LEU A 574 -10.51 13.84 -27.08
N GLY A 575 -9.99 14.80 -26.31
CA GLY A 575 -9.66 16.16 -26.80
C GLY A 575 -10.88 17.05 -27.05
N LEU A 576 -12.07 16.64 -26.59
CA LEU A 576 -13.32 17.39 -26.67
C LEU A 576 -13.43 18.39 -25.51
N THR A 577 -12.47 19.31 -25.40
CA THR A 577 -12.26 20.16 -24.22
C THR A 577 -13.47 21.00 -23.83
N ASP A 578 -14.22 21.55 -24.81
CA ASP A 578 -15.41 22.35 -24.51
C ASP A 578 -16.54 21.49 -23.91
N GLN A 579 -16.76 20.29 -24.45
CA GLN A 579 -17.74 19.35 -23.90
C GLN A 579 -17.33 18.85 -22.51
N ALA A 580 -16.02 18.67 -22.30
CA ALA A 580 -15.48 18.33 -20.98
C ALA A 580 -15.78 19.43 -19.96
N TYR A 581 -15.48 20.68 -20.33
CA TYR A 581 -15.71 21.87 -19.51
C TYR A 581 -17.19 22.02 -19.10
N ASP A 582 -18.11 21.90 -20.06
CA ASP A 582 -19.55 21.96 -19.78
C ASP A 582 -20.02 20.83 -18.86
N SER A 583 -19.49 19.62 -19.08
CA SER A 583 -19.82 18.43 -18.26
C SER A 583 -19.33 18.57 -16.83
N PHE A 584 -18.10 19.09 -16.63
CA PHE A 584 -17.57 19.35 -15.29
C PHE A 584 -18.36 20.45 -14.58
N TYR A 585 -18.68 21.56 -15.24
CA TYR A 585 -19.54 22.58 -14.63
C TYR A 585 -20.90 22.02 -14.23
N ALA A 586 -21.50 21.15 -15.03
CA ALA A 586 -22.73 20.46 -14.64
C ALA A 586 -22.53 19.59 -13.39
N ALA A 587 -21.40 18.87 -13.30
CA ALA A 587 -21.09 18.02 -12.14
C ALA A 587 -20.93 18.82 -10.83
N THR A 588 -20.46 20.08 -10.88
CA THR A 588 -20.31 20.95 -9.68
C THR A 588 -21.62 21.26 -8.94
N TRP A 589 -22.75 20.84 -9.49
CA TRP A 589 -24.07 21.06 -8.89
C TRP A 589 -24.39 20.00 -7.84
N SER A 590 -23.54 18.96 -7.75
CA SER A 590 -23.55 17.94 -6.72
C SER A 590 -22.34 18.12 -5.81
N GLU A 591 -22.57 18.40 -4.52
CA GLU A 591 -21.49 18.64 -3.55
C GLU A 591 -20.44 17.52 -3.53
N ALA A 592 -20.87 16.27 -3.67
CA ALA A 592 -20.01 15.09 -3.71
C ALA A 592 -18.97 15.12 -4.84
N TRP A 593 -19.24 15.85 -5.93
CA TRP A 593 -18.38 15.94 -7.11
C TRP A 593 -17.77 17.33 -7.32
N SER A 594 -18.20 18.34 -6.55
CA SER A 594 -17.74 19.73 -6.72
C SER A 594 -16.24 19.88 -6.57
N ALA A 595 -15.62 19.25 -5.57
CA ALA A 595 -14.18 19.36 -5.35
C ALA A 595 -13.37 18.90 -6.57
N ALA A 596 -13.69 17.71 -7.09
CA ALA A 596 -13.00 17.10 -8.23
C ALA A 596 -13.35 17.81 -9.55
N ALA A 597 -14.61 18.16 -9.77
CA ALA A 597 -15.04 18.86 -10.98
C ALA A 597 -14.41 20.25 -11.10
N TYR A 598 -14.36 21.03 -10.01
CA TYR A 598 -13.69 22.35 -10.03
C TYR A 598 -12.17 22.24 -10.23
N TYR A 599 -11.54 21.17 -9.77
CA TYR A 599 -10.12 20.93 -10.07
C TYR A 599 -9.91 20.67 -11.57
N GLU A 600 -10.72 19.81 -12.18
CA GLU A 600 -10.65 19.51 -13.62
C GLU A 600 -10.96 20.74 -14.50
N LEU A 601 -11.92 21.57 -14.08
CA LEU A 601 -12.18 22.86 -14.71
C LEU A 601 -10.95 23.77 -14.67
N ALA A 602 -10.30 23.87 -13.51
CA ALA A 602 -9.10 24.68 -13.35
C ALA A 602 -7.95 24.19 -14.25
N GLU A 603 -7.78 22.87 -14.44
CA GLU A 603 -6.80 22.34 -15.39
C GLU A 603 -7.10 22.80 -16.83
N ILE A 604 -8.38 22.75 -17.26
CA ILE A 604 -8.80 23.23 -18.58
C ILE A 604 -8.59 24.74 -18.71
N SER A 605 -9.04 25.54 -17.74
CA SER A 605 -8.87 27.00 -17.72
C SER A 605 -7.39 27.40 -17.76
N THR A 606 -6.55 26.68 -17.02
CA THR A 606 -5.08 26.85 -17.05
C THR A 606 -4.53 26.58 -18.45
N SER A 607 -4.96 25.49 -19.09
CA SER A 607 -4.51 25.13 -20.45
C SER A 607 -4.92 26.14 -21.53
N ARG A 608 -6.01 26.90 -21.29
CA ARG A 608 -6.46 28.02 -22.13
C ARG A 608 -5.74 29.33 -21.86
N GLY A 609 -4.88 29.38 -20.82
CA GLY A 609 -4.20 30.59 -20.37
C GLY A 609 -5.05 31.51 -19.50
N ASP A 610 -6.26 31.10 -19.10
CA ASP A 610 -7.15 31.88 -18.24
C ASP A 610 -6.86 31.59 -16.75
N TYR A 611 -5.73 32.11 -16.28
CA TYR A 611 -5.25 31.84 -14.92
C TYR A 611 -6.12 32.46 -13.82
N VAL A 612 -6.88 33.52 -14.14
CA VAL A 612 -7.76 34.17 -13.15
C VAL A 612 -8.97 33.27 -12.89
N THR A 613 -9.66 32.81 -13.93
CA THR A 613 -10.76 31.86 -13.77
C THR A 613 -10.30 30.55 -13.14
N ALA A 614 -9.14 30.03 -13.56
CA ALA A 614 -8.58 28.82 -12.96
C ALA A 614 -8.32 28.97 -11.44
N LEU A 615 -7.86 30.14 -10.97
CA LEU A 615 -7.70 30.40 -9.54
C LEU A 615 -9.04 30.45 -8.78
N GLU A 616 -10.08 31.03 -9.39
CA GLU A 616 -11.44 31.04 -8.81
C GLU A 616 -11.99 29.61 -8.67
N GLU A 617 -11.82 28.79 -9.71
CA GLU A 617 -12.21 27.38 -9.74
C GLU A 617 -11.47 26.58 -8.68
N LEU A 618 -10.16 26.77 -8.52
CA LEU A 618 -9.40 26.13 -7.43
C LEU A 618 -9.82 26.62 -6.04
N GLY A 619 -10.18 27.89 -5.90
CA GLY A 619 -10.77 28.43 -4.68
C GLY A 619 -12.02 27.65 -4.27
N ARG A 620 -12.90 27.35 -5.24
CA ARG A 620 -14.09 26.52 -5.02
C ARG A 620 -13.73 25.06 -4.74
N SER A 621 -12.82 24.47 -5.51
CA SER A 621 -12.32 23.09 -5.27
C SER A 621 -11.84 22.92 -3.83
N LEU A 622 -10.99 23.83 -3.35
CA LEU A 622 -10.43 23.82 -2.00
C LEU A 622 -11.48 24.14 -0.91
N SER A 623 -12.57 24.85 -1.22
CA SER A 623 -13.66 25.04 -0.26
C SER A 623 -14.45 23.76 0.04
N PHE A 624 -14.48 22.81 -0.90
CA PHE A 624 -15.09 21.48 -0.71
C PHE A 624 -14.07 20.43 -0.26
N ASN A 625 -12.80 20.58 -0.62
CA ASN A 625 -11.71 19.69 -0.20
C ASN A 625 -10.43 20.48 0.11
N ALA A 626 -10.36 21.02 1.33
CA ALA A 626 -9.22 21.83 1.80
C ALA A 626 -7.91 21.02 1.93
N ASN A 627 -7.99 19.69 1.92
CA ASN A 627 -6.85 18.81 2.10
C ASN A 627 -6.26 18.30 0.77
N SER A 628 -6.82 18.68 -0.39
CA SER A 628 -6.32 18.27 -1.71
C SER A 628 -4.94 18.89 -2.01
N PRO A 629 -3.84 18.10 -2.04
CA PRO A 629 -2.53 18.63 -2.40
C PRO A 629 -2.52 19.07 -3.86
N LYS A 630 -3.16 18.30 -4.75
CA LYS A 630 -3.31 18.61 -6.19
C LYS A 630 -3.90 20.01 -6.42
N SER A 631 -5.02 20.33 -5.79
CA SER A 631 -5.67 21.63 -5.94
C SER A 631 -4.81 22.78 -5.38
N ALA A 632 -4.14 22.55 -4.24
CA ALA A 632 -3.26 23.55 -3.63
C ALA A 632 -1.96 23.77 -4.44
N ASN A 633 -1.41 22.72 -5.03
CA ASN A 633 -0.21 22.77 -5.86
C ASN A 633 -0.46 23.52 -7.18
N LEU A 634 -1.57 23.22 -7.86
CA LEU A 634 -1.96 23.99 -9.06
C LEU A 634 -2.23 25.46 -8.70
N LYS A 635 -2.81 25.73 -7.53
CA LYS A 635 -3.02 27.10 -7.05
C LYS A 635 -1.67 27.83 -6.86
N ALA A 636 -0.66 27.17 -6.29
CA ALA A 636 0.68 27.73 -6.19
C ALA A 636 1.26 28.04 -7.58
N ALA A 637 1.18 27.09 -8.52
CA ALA A 637 1.64 27.29 -9.90
C ALA A 637 0.97 28.50 -10.59
N LEU A 638 -0.35 28.65 -10.43
CA LEU A 638 -1.09 29.77 -11.00
C LEU A 638 -0.75 31.12 -10.36
N LEU A 639 -0.60 31.18 -9.04
CA LEU A 639 -0.14 32.39 -8.34
C LEU A 639 1.24 32.82 -8.85
N ARG A 640 2.15 31.86 -9.07
CA ARG A 640 3.45 32.12 -9.69
C ARG A 640 3.31 32.65 -11.12
N LYS A 641 2.47 32.03 -11.96
CA LYS A 641 2.23 32.49 -13.34
C LYS A 641 1.65 33.91 -13.40
N LEU A 642 0.90 34.32 -12.38
CA LEU A 642 0.37 35.68 -12.23
C LEU A 642 1.35 36.66 -11.56
N GLY A 643 2.53 36.20 -11.14
CA GLY A 643 3.58 37.01 -10.53
C GLY A 643 3.49 37.18 -9.01
N ASP A 644 2.51 36.56 -8.34
CA ASP A 644 2.42 36.56 -6.86
C ASP A 644 3.29 35.43 -6.27
N LEU A 645 4.60 35.64 -6.34
CA LEU A 645 5.60 34.68 -5.88
C LEU A 645 5.53 34.44 -4.36
N THR A 646 5.10 35.44 -3.59
CA THR A 646 4.97 35.34 -2.13
C THR A 646 3.83 34.39 -1.76
N GLN A 647 2.64 34.60 -2.33
CA GLN A 647 1.50 33.75 -2.04
C GLN A 647 1.65 32.36 -2.66
N SER A 648 2.33 32.24 -3.81
CA SER A 648 2.75 30.95 -4.37
C SER A 648 3.60 30.17 -3.37
N ALA A 649 4.69 30.77 -2.88
CA ALA A 649 5.59 30.12 -1.95
C ALA A 649 4.91 29.77 -0.62
N LYS A 650 4.03 30.63 -0.11
CA LYS A 650 3.23 30.34 1.08
C LYS A 650 2.33 29.12 0.87
N THR A 651 1.59 29.09 -0.25
CA THR A 651 0.66 27.99 -0.56
C THR A 651 1.39 26.65 -0.69
N ALA A 652 2.52 26.62 -1.39
CA ALA A 652 3.35 25.42 -1.49
C ALA A 652 3.97 25.01 -0.14
N GLY A 653 4.37 25.98 0.70
CA GLY A 653 4.85 25.72 2.05
C GLY A 653 3.79 25.05 2.94
N GLU A 654 2.54 25.54 2.90
CA GLU A 654 1.40 24.93 3.62
C GLU A 654 1.11 23.50 3.16
N VAL A 655 1.35 23.19 1.88
CA VAL A 655 1.29 21.80 1.39
C VAL A 655 2.40 20.98 2.03
N LEU A 656 3.66 21.43 2.02
CA LEU A 656 4.79 20.69 2.61
C LEU A 656 4.73 20.56 4.14
N GLU A 657 4.09 21.48 4.85
CA GLU A 657 3.84 21.34 6.29
C GLU A 657 2.98 20.12 6.61
N ARG A 658 2.01 19.85 5.73
CA ARG A 658 1.14 18.67 5.77
C ARG A 658 1.89 17.48 5.17
N ASP A 659 2.29 17.55 3.92
CA ASP A 659 2.91 16.48 3.16
C ASP A 659 4.36 16.85 2.79
N PRO A 660 5.33 16.54 3.66
CA PRO A 660 6.71 16.95 3.44
C PRO A 660 7.41 16.16 2.32
N LEU A 661 6.71 15.21 1.68
CA LEU A 661 7.16 14.45 0.51
C LEU A 661 6.37 14.86 -0.76
N ASP A 662 5.69 16.00 -0.77
CA ASP A 662 4.97 16.49 -1.97
C ASP A 662 5.95 17.08 -3.00
N HIS A 663 6.17 16.33 -4.08
CA HIS A 663 7.11 16.70 -5.15
C HIS A 663 6.73 17.98 -5.88
N TRP A 664 5.43 18.23 -6.09
CA TRP A 664 4.96 19.40 -6.84
C TRP A 664 5.11 20.68 -6.00
N ALA A 665 4.71 20.65 -4.73
CA ALA A 665 4.91 21.75 -3.80
C ALA A 665 6.40 22.12 -3.66
N ALA A 666 7.28 21.12 -3.52
CA ALA A 666 8.72 21.33 -3.45
C ALA A 666 9.26 22.01 -4.72
N TYR A 667 8.80 21.59 -5.90
CA TYR A 667 9.22 22.22 -7.16
C TYR A 667 8.66 23.64 -7.32
N GLU A 668 7.43 23.91 -6.89
CA GLU A 668 6.85 25.26 -6.90
C GLU A 668 7.59 26.22 -5.95
N LEU A 669 8.10 25.75 -4.80
CA LEU A 669 9.00 26.54 -3.97
C LEU A 669 10.31 26.89 -4.68
N TYR A 670 10.88 25.95 -5.43
CA TYR A 670 12.04 26.21 -6.28
C TYR A 670 11.73 27.27 -7.35
N LEU A 671 10.64 27.12 -8.10
CA LEU A 671 10.27 28.04 -9.17
C LEU A 671 9.95 29.45 -8.62
N ALA A 672 9.30 29.56 -7.47
CA ALA A 672 9.04 30.84 -6.80
C ALA A 672 10.35 31.53 -6.35
N ALA A 673 11.30 30.78 -5.78
CA ALA A 673 12.61 31.29 -5.39
C ALA A 673 13.44 31.77 -6.60
N LYS A 674 13.40 31.01 -7.70
CA LYS A 674 14.01 31.38 -8.99
C LYS A 674 13.41 32.67 -9.54
N GLY A 675 12.08 32.81 -9.50
CA GLY A 675 11.37 34.02 -9.92
C GLY A 675 11.71 35.27 -9.09
N ASN A 676 12.01 35.10 -7.79
CA ASN A 676 12.42 36.18 -6.90
C ASN A 676 13.89 36.64 -7.12
N GLY A 677 14.64 36.01 -8.04
CA GLY A 677 16.03 36.36 -8.35
C GLY A 677 17.06 35.93 -7.29
N SER A 678 16.67 35.15 -6.28
CA SER A 678 17.58 34.62 -5.26
C SER A 678 18.20 33.29 -5.71
N ALA A 679 19.37 33.36 -6.35
CA ALA A 679 20.06 32.17 -6.88
C ALA A 679 20.39 31.14 -5.79
N ALA A 680 20.85 31.59 -4.61
CA ALA A 680 21.17 30.72 -3.49
C ALA A 680 19.92 29.98 -2.96
N ALA A 681 18.84 30.71 -2.70
CA ALA A 681 17.60 30.09 -2.23
C ALA A 681 17.01 29.12 -3.27
N ALA A 682 17.09 29.45 -4.57
CA ALA A 682 16.65 28.55 -5.63
C ALA A 682 17.49 27.27 -5.67
N ALA A 683 18.82 27.37 -5.53
CA ALA A 683 19.71 26.21 -5.48
C ALA A 683 19.40 25.31 -4.27
N ASP A 684 19.20 25.89 -3.09
CA ASP A 684 18.86 25.13 -1.87
C ASP A 684 17.52 24.41 -2.01
N ARG A 685 16.49 25.09 -2.54
CA ARG A 685 15.16 24.50 -2.77
C ARG A 685 15.21 23.38 -3.80
N LEU A 686 15.99 23.57 -4.86
CA LEU A 686 16.20 22.55 -5.87
C LEU A 686 16.88 21.31 -5.29
N ALA A 687 17.93 21.47 -4.49
CA ALA A 687 18.60 20.36 -3.82
C ALA A 687 17.65 19.60 -2.88
N GLY A 688 16.77 20.32 -2.16
CA GLY A 688 15.71 19.70 -1.35
C GLY A 688 14.69 18.91 -2.17
N PHE A 689 14.26 19.45 -3.32
CA PHE A 689 13.40 18.74 -4.27
C PHE A 689 14.08 17.49 -4.82
N GLU A 690 15.29 17.60 -5.35
CA GLU A 690 16.04 16.46 -5.90
C GLU A 690 16.29 15.38 -4.85
N LYS A 691 16.51 15.77 -3.58
CA LYS A 691 16.62 14.84 -2.46
C LYS A 691 15.36 14.00 -2.29
N ILE A 692 14.16 14.58 -2.29
CA ILE A 692 12.90 13.83 -2.09
C ILE A 692 12.39 13.12 -3.36
N MET A 693 12.96 13.42 -4.54
CA MET A 693 12.67 12.68 -5.77
C MET A 693 13.42 11.35 -5.86
N HIS A 694 14.48 11.19 -5.05
CA HIS A 694 15.31 9.97 -4.92
C HIS A 694 15.92 9.46 -6.25
N GLY A 695 15.96 10.29 -7.30
CA GLY A 695 16.40 9.86 -8.63
C GLY A 695 15.44 8.88 -9.33
N THR A 696 14.25 8.63 -8.76
CA THR A 696 13.28 7.67 -9.29
C THR A 696 12.56 8.24 -10.50
N ILE A 697 12.79 7.68 -11.69
CA ILE A 697 12.21 8.20 -12.94
C ILE A 697 10.68 8.30 -12.92
N GLN A 698 10.00 7.36 -12.27
CA GLN A 698 8.54 7.40 -12.17
C GLN A 698 8.02 8.64 -11.42
N ASN A 699 8.75 9.14 -10.42
CA ASN A 699 8.41 10.39 -9.73
C ASN A 699 8.47 11.60 -10.69
N TYR A 700 9.51 11.66 -11.52
CA TYR A 700 9.65 12.73 -12.54
C TYR A 700 8.57 12.63 -13.62
N LEU A 701 8.23 11.41 -14.06
CA LEU A 701 7.15 11.20 -15.03
C LEU A 701 5.79 11.62 -14.47
N GLU A 702 5.45 11.25 -13.23
CA GLU A 702 4.21 11.71 -12.58
C GLU A 702 4.15 13.23 -12.47
N LEU A 703 5.21 13.88 -11.97
CA LEU A 703 5.21 15.33 -11.82
C LEU A 703 5.17 16.07 -13.17
N ALA A 704 5.86 15.56 -14.19
CA ALA A 704 5.80 16.14 -15.53
C ALA A 704 4.38 16.07 -16.12
N LEU A 705 3.67 14.95 -15.90
CA LEU A 705 2.29 14.77 -16.35
C LEU A 705 1.30 15.59 -15.53
N ASP A 706 1.59 15.84 -14.25
CA ASP A 706 0.83 16.76 -13.39
C ASP A 706 0.82 18.19 -14.00
N TYR A 707 2.00 18.71 -14.38
CA TYR A 707 2.10 19.97 -15.13
C TYR A 707 1.46 19.88 -16.52
N GLY A 708 1.74 18.80 -17.25
CA GLY A 708 1.24 18.59 -18.61
C GLY A 708 -0.29 18.57 -18.71
N SER A 709 -0.97 17.97 -17.73
CA SER A 709 -2.43 17.91 -17.65
C SER A 709 -3.08 19.29 -17.51
N CYS A 710 -2.34 20.24 -16.92
CA CYS A 710 -2.75 21.64 -16.77
C CYS A 710 -2.38 22.50 -17.99
N GLY A 711 -1.76 21.94 -19.03
CA GLY A 711 -1.21 22.69 -20.16
C GLY A 711 0.09 23.43 -19.86
N LEU A 712 0.72 23.19 -18.71
CA LEU A 712 2.00 23.78 -18.31
C LEU A 712 3.17 22.96 -18.88
N TYR A 713 3.17 22.77 -20.20
CA TYR A 713 4.11 21.88 -20.91
C TYR A 713 5.58 22.29 -20.78
N GLN A 714 5.85 23.59 -20.59
CA GLN A 714 7.20 24.08 -20.36
C GLN A 714 7.74 23.54 -19.02
N GLU A 715 7.00 23.69 -17.93
CA GLU A 715 7.39 23.14 -16.63
C GLU A 715 7.53 21.61 -16.67
N GLY A 716 6.60 20.91 -17.34
CA GLY A 716 6.71 19.47 -17.55
C GLY A 716 7.97 19.07 -18.33
N THR A 717 8.34 19.84 -19.34
CA THR A 717 9.60 19.67 -20.10
C THR A 717 10.81 19.90 -19.21
N GLU A 718 10.83 20.97 -18.42
CA GLU A 718 11.94 21.28 -17.51
C GLU A 718 12.16 20.18 -16.44
N ILE A 719 11.08 19.53 -15.98
CA ILE A 719 11.14 18.36 -15.09
C ILE A 719 11.77 17.16 -15.80
N LEU A 720 11.34 16.83 -17.02
CA LEU A 720 11.88 15.69 -17.76
C LEU A 720 13.32 15.93 -18.25
N ASP A 721 13.68 17.18 -18.59
CA ASP A 721 15.04 17.56 -18.95
C ASP A 721 16.01 17.29 -17.80
N ARG A 722 15.56 17.29 -16.52
CA ARG A 722 16.37 16.86 -15.38
C ARG A 722 16.93 15.45 -15.56
N LEU A 723 16.15 14.53 -16.14
CA LEU A 723 16.59 13.15 -16.38
C LEU A 723 17.73 13.05 -17.40
N THR A 724 17.93 14.08 -18.22
CA THR A 724 18.99 14.15 -19.24
C THR A 724 20.30 14.75 -18.71
N ILE A 725 20.23 15.55 -17.65
CA ILE A 725 21.39 16.24 -17.03
C ILE A 725 21.84 15.59 -15.73
N LEU A 726 20.96 14.85 -15.06
CA LEU A 726 21.37 14.00 -13.96
C LEU A 726 22.29 12.91 -14.52
N PRO A 727 23.38 12.55 -13.81
CA PRO A 727 24.17 11.36 -14.17
C PRO A 727 23.23 10.18 -14.42
N GLU A 728 23.62 9.19 -15.25
CA GLU A 728 23.07 7.82 -15.13
C GLU A 728 22.90 7.57 -13.62
N PRO A 729 21.66 7.41 -13.12
CA PRO A 729 21.44 7.39 -11.69
C PRO A 729 22.37 6.33 -11.11
N ALA A 730 22.86 6.58 -9.88
CA ALA A 730 23.28 5.46 -9.06
C ALA A 730 22.19 4.38 -9.16
N PRO A 731 22.56 3.09 -9.27
CA PRO A 731 21.69 1.98 -9.60
C PRO A 731 20.20 2.24 -9.29
N SER A 732 19.34 2.18 -10.32
CA SER A 732 17.88 2.34 -10.24
C SER A 732 17.29 1.69 -8.97
N PRO A 733 16.14 2.14 -8.42
CA PRO A 733 15.42 1.37 -7.39
C PRO A 733 15.15 -0.10 -7.77
N VAL A 734 15.36 -0.46 -9.05
CA VAL A 734 15.27 -1.79 -9.66
C VAL A 734 16.55 -2.63 -9.48
N THR A 735 17.72 -2.02 -9.25
CA THR A 735 18.99 -2.75 -9.07
C THR A 735 19.24 -3.06 -7.60
N LEU A 736 18.63 -4.14 -7.13
CA LEU A 736 18.78 -4.65 -5.76
C LEU A 736 19.98 -5.62 -5.63
N SER A 737 20.53 -6.09 -6.75
CA SER A 737 21.58 -7.10 -6.83
C SER A 737 23.01 -6.55 -6.89
N GLY A 738 23.18 -5.25 -7.19
CA GLY A 738 24.49 -4.65 -7.49
C GLY A 738 24.95 -4.74 -8.96
N HIS A 739 24.18 -5.40 -9.83
CA HIS A 739 24.36 -5.35 -11.28
C HIS A 739 23.55 -4.18 -11.87
N SER A 740 24.08 -3.51 -12.90
CA SER A 740 23.45 -2.33 -13.51
C SER A 740 22.57 -2.72 -14.69
N LEU A 741 21.28 -2.96 -14.44
CA LEU A 741 20.26 -2.87 -15.49
C LEU A 741 19.81 -1.40 -15.63
N THR A 742 19.87 -0.86 -16.84
CA THR A 742 19.33 0.48 -17.12
C THR A 742 17.81 0.39 -17.23
N ASP A 743 17.08 1.08 -16.36
CA ASP A 743 15.64 1.27 -16.50
C ASP A 743 15.35 2.02 -17.81
N GLY A 744 14.79 1.32 -18.80
CA GLY A 744 14.48 1.88 -20.11
C GLY A 744 13.39 2.94 -20.07
N SER A 745 12.73 3.20 -18.94
CA SER A 745 11.62 4.18 -18.79
C SER A 745 11.97 5.60 -19.29
N ARG A 746 13.26 5.89 -19.49
CA ARG A 746 13.71 7.10 -20.21
C ARG A 746 13.14 7.19 -21.63
N ALA A 747 12.88 6.07 -22.30
CA ALA A 747 12.16 6.04 -23.58
C ALA A 747 10.80 6.74 -23.47
N MET A 748 10.03 6.46 -22.41
CA MET A 748 8.76 7.13 -22.17
C MET A 748 8.92 8.61 -21.84
N ALA A 749 10.00 9.00 -21.13
CA ALA A 749 10.31 10.42 -20.93
C ALA A 749 10.48 11.16 -22.27
N TYR A 750 11.19 10.56 -23.24
CA TYR A 750 11.34 11.15 -24.58
C TYR A 750 10.04 11.18 -25.38
N TYR A 751 9.16 10.15 -25.27
CA TYR A 751 7.82 10.23 -25.85
C TYR A 751 7.00 11.39 -25.25
N TYR A 752 7.08 11.62 -23.93
CA TYR A 752 6.40 12.76 -23.31
C TYR A 752 7.00 14.11 -23.70
N LEU A 753 8.33 14.22 -23.77
CA LEU A 753 9.02 15.41 -24.28
C LEU A 753 8.59 15.74 -25.71
N GLY A 754 8.49 14.73 -26.58
CA GLY A 754 7.99 14.89 -27.95
C GLY A 754 6.53 15.36 -27.98
N TRP A 755 5.69 14.77 -27.12
CA TRP A 755 4.29 15.15 -26.99
C TRP A 755 4.11 16.60 -26.50
N PHE A 756 4.86 17.01 -25.47
CA PHE A 756 4.86 18.37 -24.96
C PHE A 756 5.38 19.38 -26.00
N ALA A 757 6.46 19.06 -26.73
CA ALA A 757 6.95 19.89 -27.83
C ALA A 757 5.88 20.09 -28.91
N GLY A 758 5.18 19.02 -29.29
CA GLY A 758 4.07 19.09 -30.24
C GLY A 758 2.91 19.97 -29.74
N LYS A 759 2.55 19.86 -28.44
CA LYS A 759 1.53 20.72 -27.80
C LYS A 759 1.93 22.19 -27.73
N MET A 760 3.23 22.49 -27.66
CA MET A 760 3.77 23.85 -27.75
C MET A 760 3.95 24.34 -29.21
N GLY A 761 3.61 23.50 -30.20
CA GLY A 761 3.68 23.85 -31.63
C GLY A 761 5.05 23.62 -32.29
N ASP A 762 6.02 23.05 -31.57
CA ASP A 762 7.37 22.76 -32.09
C ASP A 762 7.45 21.33 -32.64
N LYS A 763 7.02 21.16 -33.90
CA LYS A 763 7.02 19.86 -34.58
C LYS A 763 8.42 19.29 -34.79
N ALA A 764 9.42 20.14 -35.07
CA ALA A 764 10.78 19.67 -35.33
C ALA A 764 11.41 19.10 -34.06
N LYS A 765 11.21 19.76 -32.91
CA LYS A 765 11.65 19.23 -31.62
C LYS A 765 10.88 17.97 -31.24
N ALA A 766 9.58 17.90 -31.53
CA ALA A 766 8.78 16.70 -31.32
C ALA A 766 9.31 15.49 -32.09
N GLU A 767 9.56 15.65 -33.39
CA GLU A 767 10.15 14.59 -34.24
C GLU A 767 11.53 14.16 -33.74
N GLY A 768 12.37 15.10 -33.31
CA GLY A 768 13.68 14.79 -32.71
C GLY A 768 13.57 13.90 -31.48
N PHE A 769 12.66 14.23 -30.55
CA PHE A 769 12.45 13.44 -29.35
C PHE A 769 11.84 12.06 -29.63
N TYR A 770 10.85 11.95 -30.53
CA TYR A 770 10.29 10.65 -30.92
C TYR A 770 11.32 9.75 -31.59
N SER A 771 12.17 10.32 -32.47
CA SER A 771 13.28 9.59 -33.10
C SER A 771 14.29 9.08 -32.07
N GLN A 772 14.56 9.87 -31.03
CA GLN A 772 15.41 9.44 -29.92
C GLN A 772 14.74 8.31 -29.12
N ALA A 773 13.47 8.45 -28.75
CA ALA A 773 12.71 7.45 -28.01
C ALA A 773 12.69 6.10 -28.73
N GLY A 774 12.41 6.09 -30.04
CA GLY A 774 12.33 4.88 -30.86
C GLY A 774 13.65 4.13 -31.05
N ARG A 775 14.78 4.68 -30.59
CA ARG A 775 16.12 4.04 -30.62
C ARG A 775 16.60 3.55 -29.26
N MET A 776 15.86 3.85 -28.19
CA MET A 776 16.24 3.44 -26.83
C MET A 776 15.95 1.95 -26.61
N PRO A 777 16.65 1.30 -25.66
CA PRO A 777 16.33 -0.06 -25.22
C PRO A 777 14.89 -0.20 -24.73
N THR A 778 14.34 -1.40 -24.86
CA THR A 778 12.96 -1.75 -24.45
C THR A 778 12.88 -2.38 -23.06
N ASP A 779 14.02 -2.74 -22.48
CA ASP A 779 14.11 -3.44 -21.19
C ASP A 779 13.54 -2.56 -20.08
N LEU A 780 12.69 -3.13 -19.21
CA LEU A 780 12.07 -2.44 -18.08
C LEU A 780 11.20 -1.22 -18.48
N VAL A 781 10.66 -1.18 -19.70
CA VAL A 781 9.74 -0.12 -20.16
C VAL A 781 8.28 -0.59 -20.08
N PHE A 782 7.60 -0.21 -19.00
CA PHE A 782 6.22 -0.64 -18.72
C PHE A 782 5.25 0.55 -18.69
N PRO A 783 4.75 1.03 -19.84
CA PRO A 783 3.78 2.12 -19.88
C PRO A 783 2.43 1.70 -19.29
N PHE A 784 1.93 2.45 -18.31
CA PHE A 784 0.65 2.14 -17.63
C PHE A 784 -0.30 3.34 -17.51
N ARG A 785 0.15 4.52 -17.95
CA ARG A 785 -0.57 5.78 -17.81
C ARG A 785 -1.49 6.01 -19.01
N ALA A 786 -2.68 6.55 -18.79
CA ALA A 786 -3.57 6.95 -19.89
C ALA A 786 -2.90 7.98 -20.82
N GLU A 787 -2.06 8.85 -20.26
CA GLU A 787 -1.28 9.86 -20.96
C GLU A 787 -0.20 9.23 -21.86
N ALA A 788 0.29 8.02 -21.54
CA ALA A 788 1.21 7.29 -22.42
C ALA A 788 0.57 7.01 -23.77
N ARG A 789 -0.73 6.63 -23.78
CA ARG A 789 -1.48 6.41 -25.03
C ARG A 789 -1.46 7.65 -25.91
N LEU A 790 -1.75 8.81 -25.34
CA LEU A 790 -1.80 10.08 -26.09
C LEU A 790 -0.43 10.45 -26.68
N ALA A 791 0.65 10.25 -25.92
CA ALA A 791 2.01 10.51 -26.37
C ALA A 791 2.44 9.54 -27.49
N LEU A 792 2.17 8.25 -27.34
CA LEU A 792 2.52 7.21 -28.31
C LEU A 792 1.70 7.34 -29.61
N GLU A 793 0.40 7.61 -29.53
CA GLU A 793 -0.44 7.88 -30.71
C GLU A 793 0.00 9.18 -31.43
N SER A 794 0.42 10.20 -30.67
CA SER A 794 1.03 11.40 -31.25
C SER A 794 2.35 11.11 -31.97
N ALA A 795 3.18 10.22 -31.42
CA ALA A 795 4.42 9.80 -32.05
C ALA A 795 4.14 9.07 -33.38
N LEU A 796 3.20 8.13 -33.40
CA LEU A 796 2.81 7.39 -34.61
C LEU A 796 2.15 8.26 -35.68
N THR A 797 1.49 9.35 -35.29
CA THR A 797 0.95 10.33 -36.25
C THR A 797 2.07 11.05 -37.02
N LEU A 798 3.19 11.35 -36.36
CA LEU A 798 4.35 12.00 -36.99
C LEU A 798 5.32 11.01 -37.63
N ASN A 799 5.49 9.82 -37.04
CA ASN A 799 6.33 8.74 -37.53
C ASN A 799 5.61 7.38 -37.45
N PRO A 800 4.87 6.98 -38.50
CA PRO A 800 4.21 5.67 -38.56
C PRO A 800 5.16 4.46 -38.61
N GLN A 801 6.49 4.68 -38.69
CA GLN A 801 7.51 3.64 -38.73
C GLN A 801 8.15 3.37 -37.36
N ASP A 802 7.64 3.97 -36.28
CA ASP A 802 8.14 3.74 -34.93
C ASP A 802 7.65 2.38 -34.38
N ALA A 803 8.47 1.34 -34.58
CA ALA A 803 8.21 0.00 -34.08
C ALA A 803 8.06 -0.05 -32.54
N ARG A 804 8.79 0.80 -31.81
CA ARG A 804 8.78 0.82 -30.34
C ARG A 804 7.50 1.48 -29.83
N ALA A 805 7.04 2.54 -30.46
CA ALA A 805 5.75 3.14 -30.11
C ALA A 805 4.58 2.17 -30.31
N CYS A 806 4.59 1.37 -31.38
CA CYS A 806 3.65 0.26 -31.55
C CYS A 806 3.80 -0.79 -30.45
N TYR A 807 5.03 -1.21 -30.12
CA TYR A 807 5.28 -2.17 -29.05
C TYR A 807 4.69 -1.68 -27.71
N TYR A 808 5.00 -0.46 -27.29
CA TYR A 808 4.54 0.15 -26.05
C TYR A 808 3.02 0.39 -25.99
N LEU A 809 2.36 0.63 -27.13
CA LEU A 809 0.90 0.65 -27.18
C LEU A 809 0.31 -0.75 -26.97
N GLY A 810 0.98 -1.79 -27.46
CA GLY A 810 0.63 -3.17 -27.14
C GLY A 810 0.73 -3.46 -25.64
N GLU A 811 1.86 -3.10 -25.02
CA GLU A 811 2.08 -3.22 -23.57
C GLU A 811 0.97 -2.57 -22.75
N LEU A 812 0.68 -1.30 -23.04
CA LEU A 812 -0.32 -0.51 -22.33
C LEU A 812 -1.74 -1.09 -22.43
N LEU A 813 -2.06 -1.78 -23.53
CA LEU A 813 -3.41 -2.20 -23.85
C LEU A 813 -3.68 -3.67 -23.54
N PHE A 814 -2.68 -4.52 -23.33
CA PHE A 814 -2.90 -5.97 -23.34
C PHE A 814 -3.90 -6.47 -22.29
N ASP A 815 -3.75 -6.07 -21.03
CA ASP A 815 -4.64 -6.51 -19.95
C ASP A 815 -6.10 -6.05 -20.13
N SER A 816 -6.34 -4.94 -20.85
CA SER A 816 -7.67 -4.30 -20.95
C SER A 816 -8.33 -4.41 -22.33
N GLN A 817 -7.53 -4.52 -23.38
CA GLN A 817 -7.92 -4.53 -24.79
C GLN A 817 -7.01 -5.49 -25.59
N PRO A 818 -6.97 -6.79 -25.26
CA PRO A 818 -5.97 -7.73 -25.77
C PRO A 818 -5.92 -7.85 -27.30
N GLU A 819 -7.07 -7.77 -27.99
CA GLU A 819 -7.10 -7.82 -29.47
C GLU A 819 -6.49 -6.56 -30.11
N LYS A 820 -6.67 -5.39 -29.50
CA LYS A 820 -6.02 -4.15 -29.98
C LYS A 820 -4.53 -4.19 -29.71
N ALA A 821 -4.12 -4.66 -28.53
CA ALA A 821 -2.71 -4.85 -28.20
C ALA A 821 -2.01 -5.79 -29.19
N LEU A 822 -2.64 -6.92 -29.52
CA LEU A 822 -2.17 -7.86 -30.52
C LEU A 822 -1.96 -7.17 -31.87
N THR A 823 -2.91 -6.35 -32.33
CA THR A 823 -2.77 -5.59 -33.59
C THR A 823 -1.53 -4.69 -33.59
N PHE A 824 -1.27 -4.01 -32.47
CA PHE A 824 -0.08 -3.16 -32.34
C PHE A 824 1.22 -3.95 -32.28
N TRP A 825 1.26 -5.09 -31.60
CA TRP A 825 2.43 -5.96 -31.58
C TRP A 825 2.71 -6.61 -32.94
N GLU A 826 1.68 -7.03 -33.67
CA GLU A 826 1.84 -7.51 -35.06
C GLU A 826 2.45 -6.42 -35.92
N LYS A 827 1.99 -5.17 -35.76
CA LYS A 827 2.56 -4.03 -36.49
C LYS A 827 4.00 -3.74 -36.08
N SER A 828 4.31 -3.82 -34.79
CA SER A 828 5.67 -3.65 -34.28
C SER A 828 6.62 -4.71 -34.87
N ARG A 829 6.20 -5.98 -34.90
CA ARG A 829 6.95 -7.08 -35.53
C ARG A 829 7.16 -6.89 -37.03
N GLU A 830 6.19 -6.31 -37.75
CA GLU A 830 6.35 -5.97 -39.17
C GLU A 830 7.42 -4.90 -39.40
N LEU A 831 7.48 -3.90 -38.51
CA LEU A 831 8.41 -2.77 -38.61
C LEU A 831 9.81 -3.14 -38.13
N ASP A 832 9.92 -3.93 -37.05
CA ASP A 832 11.16 -4.50 -36.54
C ASP A 832 10.94 -5.94 -36.04
N GLY A 833 11.21 -6.90 -36.91
CA GLY A 833 11.10 -8.33 -36.59
C GLY A 833 12.23 -8.87 -35.71
N SER A 834 13.23 -8.06 -35.33
CA SER A 834 14.36 -8.51 -34.51
C SER A 834 14.14 -8.34 -32.99
N LEU A 835 13.07 -7.67 -32.59
CA LEU A 835 12.76 -7.44 -31.18
C LEU A 835 12.25 -8.72 -30.52
N ALA A 836 13.06 -9.40 -29.70
CA ALA A 836 12.68 -10.65 -29.06
C ALA A 836 11.37 -10.53 -28.24
N LEU A 837 11.20 -9.43 -27.51
CA LEU A 837 10.04 -9.19 -26.66
C LEU A 837 8.71 -9.11 -27.41
N VAL A 838 8.70 -8.54 -28.63
CA VAL A 838 7.45 -8.49 -29.42
C VAL A 838 7.00 -9.90 -29.79
N HIS A 839 7.94 -10.81 -30.08
CA HIS A 839 7.63 -12.19 -30.39
C HIS A 839 7.14 -12.96 -29.16
N ARG A 840 7.72 -12.73 -27.98
CA ARG A 840 7.26 -13.32 -26.71
C ARG A 840 5.85 -12.84 -26.35
N ASN A 841 5.59 -11.54 -26.45
CA ASN A 841 4.27 -10.98 -26.14
C ASN A 841 3.20 -11.40 -27.16
N LEU A 842 3.55 -11.54 -28.44
CA LEU A 842 2.68 -12.18 -29.43
C LEU A 842 2.40 -13.64 -29.12
N ALA A 843 3.38 -14.39 -28.62
CA ALA A 843 3.16 -15.78 -28.19
C ALA A 843 2.11 -15.86 -27.08
N LEU A 844 2.23 -14.99 -26.07
CA LEU A 844 1.23 -14.85 -25.00
C LEU A 844 -0.15 -14.51 -25.58
N ALA A 845 -0.24 -13.52 -26.47
CA ALA A 845 -1.50 -13.10 -27.07
C ALA A 845 -2.16 -14.21 -27.90
N TYR A 846 -1.39 -14.90 -28.74
CA TYR A 846 -1.90 -16.01 -29.54
C TYR A 846 -2.40 -17.16 -28.67
N SER A 847 -1.69 -17.50 -27.59
CA SER A 847 -2.07 -18.57 -26.66
C SER A 847 -3.28 -18.20 -25.80
N LEU A 848 -3.28 -17.03 -25.16
CA LEU A 848 -4.29 -16.65 -24.17
C LEU A 848 -5.57 -16.11 -24.81
N VAL A 849 -5.44 -15.31 -25.87
CA VAL A 849 -6.55 -14.58 -26.50
C VAL A 849 -7.15 -15.40 -27.64
N ARG A 850 -6.32 -15.79 -28.63
CA ARG A 850 -6.79 -16.52 -29.82
C ARG A 850 -6.86 -18.03 -29.65
N LYS A 851 -6.26 -18.58 -28.58
CA LYS A 851 -6.10 -20.03 -28.36
C LYS A 851 -5.38 -20.75 -29.53
N ASP A 852 -4.50 -20.04 -30.23
CA ASP A 852 -3.71 -20.55 -31.36
C ASP A 852 -2.32 -20.97 -30.86
N ILE A 853 -2.24 -22.21 -30.36
CA ILE A 853 -1.00 -22.77 -29.80
C ILE A 853 0.12 -22.91 -30.86
N PRO A 854 -0.14 -23.34 -32.11
CA PRO A 854 0.89 -23.35 -33.15
C PRO A 854 1.50 -21.98 -33.43
N ALA A 855 0.68 -20.94 -33.58
CA ALA A 855 1.18 -19.58 -33.80
C ALA A 855 1.96 -19.05 -32.59
N ALA A 856 1.46 -19.34 -31.38
CA ALA A 856 2.14 -18.98 -30.14
C ALA A 856 3.53 -19.62 -30.05
N THR A 857 3.60 -20.92 -30.31
CA THR A 857 4.86 -21.70 -30.28
C THR A 857 5.87 -21.14 -31.28
N ALA A 858 5.46 -20.93 -32.52
CA ALA A 858 6.34 -20.41 -33.57
C ALA A 858 6.87 -18.99 -33.24
N SER A 859 6.04 -18.16 -32.61
CA SER A 859 6.45 -16.82 -32.16
C SER A 859 7.47 -16.92 -31.03
N LEU A 860 7.25 -17.77 -30.02
CA LEU A 860 8.18 -17.88 -28.89
C LEU A 860 9.51 -18.56 -29.26
N GLU A 861 9.50 -19.55 -30.15
CA GLU A 861 10.74 -20.07 -30.77
C GLU A 861 11.55 -18.94 -31.42
N LYS A 862 10.87 -17.95 -32.01
CA LYS A 862 11.52 -16.78 -32.59
C LYS A 862 12.05 -15.80 -31.57
N ALA A 863 11.35 -15.61 -30.44
CA ALA A 863 11.86 -14.86 -29.31
C ALA A 863 13.20 -15.45 -28.82
N ILE A 864 13.28 -16.78 -28.64
CA ILE A 864 14.51 -17.49 -28.24
C ILE A 864 15.63 -17.33 -29.29
N GLN A 865 15.30 -17.33 -30.58
CA GLN A 865 16.30 -17.10 -31.62
C GLN A 865 16.97 -15.72 -31.51
N TYR A 866 16.20 -14.68 -31.12
CA TYR A 866 16.73 -13.32 -30.97
C TYR A 866 17.33 -13.06 -29.58
N ASN A 867 16.81 -13.72 -28.54
CA ASN A 867 17.37 -13.70 -27.19
C ASN A 867 17.25 -15.09 -26.55
N SER A 868 18.38 -15.80 -26.46
CA SER A 868 18.48 -17.13 -25.84
C SER A 868 19.06 -17.09 -24.41
N SER A 869 19.23 -15.90 -23.85
CA SER A 869 19.80 -15.70 -22.51
C SER A 869 18.76 -15.64 -21.39
N ASP A 870 17.47 -15.56 -21.75
CA ASP A 870 16.38 -15.48 -20.77
C ASP A 870 15.78 -16.86 -20.45
N PRO A 871 15.91 -17.39 -19.22
CA PRO A 871 15.33 -18.67 -18.84
C PRO A 871 13.79 -18.68 -18.95
N ARG A 872 13.11 -17.54 -18.80
CA ARG A 872 11.64 -17.46 -18.87
C ARG A 872 11.12 -17.85 -20.23
N PHE A 873 11.83 -17.53 -21.31
CA PHE A 873 11.40 -17.92 -22.65
C PHE A 873 11.36 -19.44 -22.81
N PHE A 874 12.28 -20.17 -22.14
CA PHE A 874 12.27 -21.63 -22.12
C PHE A 874 11.16 -22.18 -21.23
N LEU A 875 10.88 -21.53 -20.08
CA LEU A 875 9.73 -21.86 -19.23
C LEU A 875 8.42 -21.79 -20.01
N GLU A 876 8.19 -20.66 -20.67
CA GLU A 876 6.98 -20.38 -21.44
C GLU A 876 6.88 -21.29 -22.67
N LEU A 877 8.00 -21.58 -23.34
CA LEU A 877 8.01 -22.47 -24.50
C LEU A 877 7.74 -23.91 -24.11
N ASP A 878 8.26 -24.38 -22.98
CA ASP A 878 7.94 -25.71 -22.48
C ASP A 878 6.44 -25.87 -22.16
N HIS A 879 5.82 -24.85 -21.56
CA HIS A 879 4.36 -24.82 -21.37
C HIS A 879 3.61 -24.86 -22.71
N LEU A 880 4.03 -24.09 -23.72
CA LEU A 880 3.39 -24.10 -25.04
C LEU A 880 3.57 -25.44 -25.76
N TYR A 881 4.74 -26.06 -25.66
CA TYR A 881 5.00 -27.40 -26.18
C TYR A 881 4.12 -28.45 -25.49
N GLU A 882 3.94 -28.37 -24.18
CA GLU A 882 3.02 -29.24 -23.44
C GLU A 882 1.58 -29.09 -23.94
N LEU A 883 1.08 -27.84 -24.03
CA LEU A 883 -0.25 -27.54 -24.57
C LEU A 883 -0.40 -28.01 -26.03
N GLY A 884 0.67 -27.93 -26.80
CA GLY A 884 0.77 -28.40 -28.18
C GLY A 884 1.01 -29.91 -28.32
N SER A 885 0.99 -30.67 -27.22
CA SER A 885 1.20 -32.13 -27.19
C SER A 885 2.56 -32.59 -27.75
N ALA A 886 3.61 -31.77 -27.62
CA ALA A 886 4.98 -32.21 -27.88
C ALA A 886 5.42 -33.29 -26.89
N THR A 887 6.27 -34.22 -27.33
CA THR A 887 6.76 -35.30 -26.48
C THR A 887 7.66 -34.78 -25.36
N ALA A 888 7.65 -35.49 -24.21
CA ALA A 888 8.53 -35.18 -23.09
C ALA A 888 10.01 -35.19 -23.52
N ASP A 889 10.43 -36.08 -24.43
CA ASP A 889 11.79 -36.10 -24.98
C ASP A 889 12.15 -34.81 -25.72
N LYS A 890 11.26 -34.28 -26.57
CA LYS A 890 11.51 -33.03 -27.31
C LYS A 890 11.66 -31.86 -26.34
N ARG A 891 10.77 -31.81 -25.35
CA ARG A 891 10.72 -30.78 -24.31
C ARG A 891 11.98 -30.81 -23.45
N LEU A 892 12.37 -32.00 -22.98
CA LEU A 892 13.58 -32.19 -22.19
C LEU A 892 14.85 -31.84 -22.98
N ALA A 893 14.94 -32.24 -24.25
CA ALA A 893 16.08 -31.95 -25.11
C ALA A 893 16.31 -30.44 -25.28
N LEU A 894 15.23 -29.64 -25.37
CA LEU A 894 15.34 -28.18 -25.38
C LEU A 894 16.01 -27.66 -24.10
N LEU A 895 15.56 -28.11 -22.92
CA LEU A 895 16.11 -27.63 -21.66
C LEU A 895 17.56 -28.09 -21.46
N GLU A 896 17.87 -29.36 -21.77
CA GLU A 896 19.24 -29.90 -21.69
C GLU A 896 20.22 -29.18 -22.64
N GLN A 897 19.78 -28.85 -23.87
CA GLN A 897 20.61 -28.11 -24.82
C GLN A 897 20.97 -26.70 -24.32
N HIS A 898 20.13 -26.12 -23.45
CA HIS A 898 20.30 -24.78 -22.91
C HIS A 898 20.59 -24.78 -21.39
N GLN A 899 21.21 -25.86 -20.88
CA GLN A 899 21.42 -26.09 -19.44
C GLN A 899 21.99 -24.88 -18.70
N ALA A 900 22.95 -24.18 -19.31
CA ALA A 900 23.64 -23.03 -18.71
C ALA A 900 22.74 -21.82 -18.41
N VAL A 901 21.60 -21.69 -19.12
CA VAL A 901 20.62 -20.61 -18.90
C VAL A 901 19.52 -21.10 -17.97
N VAL A 902 18.99 -22.30 -18.22
CA VAL A 902 17.85 -22.85 -17.45
C VAL A 902 18.21 -23.17 -16.00
N SER A 903 19.48 -23.45 -15.69
CA SER A 903 19.93 -23.77 -14.33
C SER A 903 19.88 -22.60 -13.35
N TRP A 904 19.65 -21.37 -13.83
CA TRP A 904 19.55 -20.18 -12.98
C TRP A 904 18.12 -19.89 -12.51
N ASP A 905 17.13 -20.67 -12.95
CA ASP A 905 15.73 -20.44 -12.65
C ASP A 905 15.06 -21.69 -12.06
N ASP A 906 14.58 -21.56 -10.82
CA ASP A 906 13.97 -22.64 -10.06
C ASP A 906 12.70 -23.19 -10.74
N ASN A 907 11.93 -22.34 -11.44
CA ASN A 907 10.73 -22.79 -12.13
C ASN A 907 11.09 -23.66 -13.34
N VAL A 908 12.12 -23.29 -14.10
CA VAL A 908 12.57 -24.09 -15.24
C VAL A 908 13.20 -25.40 -14.77
N LEU A 909 14.03 -25.35 -13.72
CA LEU A 909 14.61 -26.56 -13.11
C LEU A 909 13.53 -27.51 -12.59
N MET A 910 12.48 -26.98 -11.94
CA MET A 910 11.34 -27.79 -11.48
C MET A 910 10.66 -28.51 -12.65
N ARG A 911 10.43 -27.82 -13.78
CA ARG A 911 9.88 -28.47 -14.98
C ARG A 911 10.83 -29.50 -15.58
N GLN A 912 12.13 -29.22 -15.58
CA GLN A 912 13.15 -30.16 -16.04
C GLN A 912 13.18 -31.44 -15.19
N THR A 913 13.13 -31.32 -13.86
CA THR A 913 13.03 -32.44 -12.92
C THR A 913 11.77 -33.28 -13.19
N GLY A 914 10.62 -32.62 -13.40
CA GLY A 914 9.38 -33.29 -13.78
C GLY A 914 9.50 -34.07 -15.10
N LEU A 915 10.17 -33.48 -16.11
CA LEU A 915 10.42 -34.13 -17.40
C LEU A 915 11.35 -35.33 -17.28
N TYR A 916 12.42 -35.25 -16.48
CA TYR A 916 13.28 -36.40 -16.18
C TYR A 916 12.49 -37.57 -15.59
N ASN A 917 11.59 -37.30 -14.65
CA ASN A 917 10.70 -38.32 -14.11
C ASN A 917 9.77 -38.93 -15.16
N GLN A 918 9.21 -38.12 -16.06
CA GLN A 918 8.31 -38.60 -17.12
C GLN A 918 9.01 -39.50 -18.14
N VAL A 919 10.27 -39.21 -18.49
CA VAL A 919 11.05 -40.03 -19.44
C VAL A 919 11.78 -41.20 -18.76
N GLY A 920 11.62 -41.38 -17.44
CA GLY A 920 12.22 -42.47 -16.67
C GLY A 920 13.68 -42.26 -16.28
N ASN A 921 14.18 -41.02 -16.30
CA ASN A 921 15.54 -40.65 -15.92
C ASN A 921 15.60 -40.20 -14.45
N TYR A 922 15.26 -41.12 -13.54
CA TYR A 922 15.10 -40.81 -12.11
C TYR A 922 16.41 -40.37 -11.44
N ASP A 923 17.56 -40.89 -11.88
CA ASP A 923 18.86 -40.53 -11.29
C ASP A 923 19.18 -39.04 -11.49
N LYS A 924 18.90 -38.49 -12.69
CA LYS A 924 19.08 -37.06 -12.94
C LYS A 924 18.06 -36.19 -12.18
N ALA A 925 16.83 -36.67 -12.04
CA ALA A 925 15.83 -35.97 -11.23
C ALA A 925 16.26 -35.90 -9.75
N LEU A 926 16.75 -37.02 -9.20
CA LEU A 926 17.29 -37.07 -7.85
C LEU A 926 18.54 -36.21 -7.69
N GLU A 927 19.46 -36.22 -8.66
CA GLU A 927 20.66 -35.38 -8.63
C GLU A 927 20.29 -33.88 -8.53
N LEU A 928 19.26 -33.42 -9.25
CA LEU A 928 18.79 -32.04 -9.12
C LEU A 928 18.16 -31.76 -7.75
N LEU A 929 17.32 -32.67 -7.24
CA LEU A 929 16.66 -32.51 -5.95
C LEU A 929 17.64 -32.55 -4.77
N ASP A 930 18.68 -33.38 -4.84
CA ASP A 930 19.68 -33.53 -3.78
C ASP A 930 20.67 -32.36 -3.72
N ASN A 931 20.91 -31.68 -4.85
CA ASN A 931 21.97 -30.68 -4.97
C ASN A 931 21.47 -29.23 -5.17
N HIS A 932 20.17 -29.02 -5.41
CA HIS A 932 19.60 -27.69 -5.62
C HIS A 932 18.62 -27.31 -4.51
N HIS A 933 18.70 -26.05 -4.06
CA HIS A 933 17.74 -25.51 -3.10
C HIS A 933 16.69 -24.67 -3.84
N PHE A 934 15.45 -25.16 -3.86
CA PHE A 934 14.33 -24.49 -4.54
C PHE A 934 13.68 -23.43 -3.65
N HIS A 935 13.51 -22.22 -4.16
CA HIS A 935 12.74 -21.17 -3.53
C HIS A 935 11.27 -21.32 -3.91
N ILE A 936 10.40 -21.43 -2.90
CA ILE A 936 8.96 -21.60 -3.10
C ILE A 936 8.21 -20.32 -2.73
N TRP A 937 7.19 -20.04 -3.54
CA TRP A 937 6.22 -18.99 -3.25
C TRP A 937 5.31 -19.40 -2.09
N GLU A 938 4.91 -18.43 -1.25
CA GLU A 938 3.89 -18.65 -0.22
C GLU A 938 2.64 -19.31 -0.82
N GLY A 939 2.19 -20.41 -0.21
CA GLY A 939 1.00 -21.14 -0.64
C GLY A 939 1.18 -22.08 -1.83
N ARG A 940 2.40 -22.21 -2.41
CA ARG A 940 2.73 -23.29 -3.36
C ARG A 940 3.38 -24.46 -2.62
N GLY A 941 2.95 -25.68 -2.90
CA GLY A 941 3.36 -26.89 -2.16
C GLY A 941 3.87 -28.04 -3.03
N GLU A 942 4.38 -27.76 -4.24
CA GLU A 942 4.63 -28.81 -5.22
C GLU A 942 6.01 -29.47 -5.14
N ILE A 943 7.02 -28.87 -4.49
CA ILE A 943 8.31 -29.55 -4.23
C ILE A 943 8.86 -29.12 -2.86
N HIS A 944 9.14 -30.13 -2.03
CA HIS A 944 9.88 -30.04 -0.77
C HIS A 944 11.08 -30.97 -0.83
#